data_AF-A0A2V7WBG4-F1
#
_entry.id   AF-A0A2V7WBG4-F1
#
_cell.length_a   1.000
_cell.length_b   1.000
_cell.length_c   1.000
_cell.angle_alpha   90.00
_cell.angle_beta   90.00
_cell.angle_gamma   90.00
#
_symmetry.space_group_name_H-M   'P 1'
#
loop_
_entity.id
_entity.type
_entity.pdbx_description
1 polymer ?
#
loop_
_entity_poly.entity_id
_entity_poly.type
_entity_poly.pdbx_seq_one_letter_code
_entity_poly.pdbx_strand_id
1 'polypeptide(L)'
;MKLGIEDFTWSDLHDDRRLQDLALVFDRFLKSHDEALFSRFDSYRFAMQSGIAHGGLGTPEESEILIGVSRHLAVVLTQLFRTDAAPLKTRAQRDALVARFKKEFVSKRVAKVQAPRMNAETLAPLVDALIRTVAGASERDAEYALAVTATRLLDLEREYPRGAREYSPSAETRAALQQLRESLRASRAPLSETILHPEHVDSPEAVAREAAAVHELVDLLVEWAATAWKAGRFEGWTSFRLPKPLVFDHLVKTERVDENKMMGDSHHLRRRDGFKLTDHRNMPRQITDQAHYCIYCHERKKDSCSRGFPEKDNKFKLNPLGIPLQGCPLEERIGEMNLLRADGDSVAALAMVMLDNPMCPGTGHRICNDCMKACIFQKQDPVDIPQIETGVLTDVLFLPYGFEMYWLMTRWNPLNVRRPVALPHNGKNVLVVGLGPAGYTLAHYLSHEGFGVVAIDGLKIEPIDEKLLSEPIRDARMLWDELDDRILAGFGGVSEYGITVRWDKNFLKVIRIALERKKNVRFYGGVRFGGTLTIGDAFDELGFDHIAIAAGAGTPTVVRMKNNLIRGIRKASDFLMALQLTGAFKKNSMANLQVRLPAAVIGGGLTAIDTATELFAYYPVQVEKILDHYETICADFGADTVRASYDAEELRILDEFLEHGRAVRAERARAAAAAETPNFIPLVRSWGGVTIVYRKLLIDSPAYRLNHEEVIKAFEEGIAYAENLSPVEAIADEFGHVKSILFEKQIVEDGRWQDSGTVVEIPARSVMVAAGTSPNVIYEKEHPGTFRLDKYGQFFQSYAAAEGPELIEVDPNVDRGFFTSYQHPASREKLISFYGDNHPRYAGNVVKAMASARDGFPHVAALFARDLMSLERSPEAQSQRDERWRELVAMLDDALVARVHEVNRLTPTIVEVVVRAPYAARQFEPGQFFRLQNFESYAKEIDGTRLGMEGIALTGAWTDKERGLLSLIILEMGGSSRLCAHLQPGEPVVVMGPTGTPTEIPRDEPVVLAGGGLGNAVLFSIARALKENGCHVVYFAGYKKQQDVFKRDEIEAATHQVIWSVDAGDLIAPRRPQDLSFAGNIVQAM
;
A
#
# COMPACT_ATOMS: atom_id res chain seq x y z
N MET A 1 -23.36 1.30 -23.20
CA MET A 1 -23.14 -0.13 -23.59
C MET A 1 -24.35 -0.96 -23.20
N LYS A 2 -24.92 -1.78 -24.11
CA LYS A 2 -25.97 -2.76 -23.75
C LYS A 2 -25.33 -3.96 -23.05
N LEU A 3 -25.98 -4.47 -21.99
CA LEU A 3 -25.50 -5.63 -21.25
C LEU A 3 -26.09 -6.93 -21.82
N GLY A 4 -25.65 -8.08 -21.30
CA GLY A 4 -26.11 -9.41 -21.71
C GLY A 4 -27.43 -9.85 -21.09
N ILE A 5 -27.95 -9.10 -20.11
CA ILE A 5 -29.30 -9.25 -19.58
C ILE A 5 -30.19 -8.21 -20.27
N GLU A 6 -31.36 -8.62 -20.77
CA GLU A 6 -32.33 -7.73 -21.42
C GLU A 6 -32.72 -6.56 -20.50
N ASP A 7 -33.00 -5.40 -21.11
CA ASP A 7 -33.38 -4.16 -20.44
C ASP A 7 -32.33 -3.51 -19.51
N PHE A 8 -31.10 -4.02 -19.46
CA PHE A 8 -30.00 -3.38 -18.74
C PHE A 8 -28.93 -2.78 -19.68
N THR A 9 -28.54 -1.56 -19.35
CA THR A 9 -27.41 -0.83 -19.91
C THR A 9 -26.36 -0.58 -18.84
N TRP A 10 -25.12 -0.30 -19.24
CA TRP A 10 -24.06 0.03 -18.29
C TRP A 10 -24.39 1.25 -17.42
N SER A 11 -25.05 2.27 -17.96
CA SER A 11 -25.51 3.43 -17.18
C SER A 11 -26.51 3.06 -16.08
N ASP A 12 -27.32 2.02 -16.28
CA ASP A 12 -28.24 1.54 -15.24
C ASP A 12 -27.49 1.00 -14.02
N LEU A 13 -26.28 0.48 -14.19
CA LEU A 13 -25.45 0.00 -13.07
C LEU A 13 -25.03 1.15 -12.14
N HIS A 14 -25.11 2.42 -12.57
CA HIS A 14 -24.86 3.60 -11.73
C HIS A 14 -26.08 4.03 -10.91
N ASP A 15 -27.27 3.47 -11.14
CA ASP A 15 -28.51 3.80 -10.41
C ASP A 15 -28.83 2.72 -9.36
N ASP A 16 -28.85 3.11 -8.08
CA ASP A 16 -29.10 2.19 -6.96
C ASP A 16 -30.48 1.51 -7.06
N ARG A 17 -31.48 2.14 -7.67
CA ARG A 17 -32.81 1.55 -7.88
C ARG A 17 -32.74 0.40 -8.88
N ARG A 18 -31.96 0.57 -9.96
CA ARG A 18 -31.76 -0.46 -10.96
C ARG A 18 -30.94 -1.65 -10.42
N LEU A 19 -30.12 -1.46 -9.40
CA LEU A 19 -29.46 -2.57 -8.70
C LEU A 19 -30.46 -3.46 -7.94
N GLN A 20 -31.57 -2.91 -7.43
CA GLN A 20 -32.66 -3.72 -6.85
C GLN A 20 -33.34 -4.58 -7.91
N ASP A 21 -33.60 -4.03 -9.09
CA ASP A 21 -34.14 -4.79 -10.21
C ASP A 21 -33.19 -5.94 -10.61
N LEU A 22 -31.88 -5.68 -10.61
CA LEU A 22 -30.86 -6.69 -10.89
C LEU A 22 -30.83 -7.80 -9.82
N ALA A 23 -31.02 -7.46 -8.55
CA ALA A 23 -31.15 -8.46 -7.48
C ALA A 23 -32.38 -9.36 -7.69
N LEU A 24 -33.51 -8.82 -8.13
CA LEU A 24 -34.70 -9.61 -8.48
C LEU A 24 -34.48 -10.50 -9.70
N VAL A 25 -33.70 -10.03 -10.69
CA VAL A 25 -33.28 -10.87 -11.82
C VAL A 25 -32.44 -12.05 -11.34
N PHE A 26 -31.49 -11.82 -10.44
CA PHE A 26 -30.67 -12.88 -9.86
C PHE A 26 -31.48 -13.89 -9.06
N ASP A 27 -32.43 -13.45 -8.24
CA ASP A 27 -33.31 -14.35 -7.48
C ASP A 27 -34.13 -15.26 -8.42
N ARG A 28 -34.69 -14.70 -9.51
CA ARG A 28 -35.37 -15.49 -10.55
C ARG A 28 -34.43 -16.48 -11.26
N PHE A 29 -33.21 -16.03 -11.56
CA PHE A 29 -32.19 -16.89 -12.16
C PHE A 29 -31.83 -18.06 -11.24
N LEU A 30 -31.51 -17.79 -9.98
CA LEU A 30 -31.16 -18.82 -9.01
C LEU A 30 -32.31 -19.82 -8.80
N LYS A 31 -33.54 -19.32 -8.60
CA LYS A 31 -34.73 -20.18 -8.44
C LYS A 31 -34.99 -21.10 -9.63
N SER A 32 -34.78 -20.60 -10.86
CA SER A 32 -35.00 -21.40 -12.08
C SER A 32 -33.92 -22.43 -12.35
N HIS A 33 -32.69 -22.22 -11.87
CA HIS A 33 -31.56 -23.13 -12.10
C HIS A 33 -31.35 -24.11 -10.94
N ASP A 34 -31.65 -23.70 -9.70
CA ASP A 34 -31.56 -24.53 -8.50
C ASP A 34 -32.58 -24.06 -7.44
N GLU A 35 -33.81 -24.57 -7.54
CA GLU A 35 -34.91 -24.21 -6.64
C GLU A 35 -34.63 -24.61 -5.18
N ALA A 36 -33.91 -25.72 -4.97
CA ALA A 36 -33.57 -26.20 -3.64
C ALA A 36 -32.55 -25.27 -2.96
N LEU A 37 -31.50 -24.88 -3.67
CA LEU A 37 -30.51 -23.91 -3.19
C LEU A 37 -31.14 -22.54 -2.97
N PHE A 38 -32.00 -22.06 -3.88
CA PHE A 38 -32.73 -20.81 -3.71
C PHE A 38 -33.54 -20.81 -2.41
N SER A 39 -34.30 -21.88 -2.13
CA SER A 39 -35.17 -21.97 -0.96
C SER A 39 -34.37 -21.96 0.35
N ARG A 40 -33.23 -22.66 0.39
CA ARG A 40 -32.28 -22.64 1.51
C ARG A 40 -31.67 -21.25 1.70
N PHE A 41 -31.22 -20.63 0.61
CA PHE A 41 -30.59 -19.31 0.63
C PHE A 41 -31.57 -18.21 1.04
N ASP A 42 -32.80 -18.22 0.54
CA ASP A 42 -33.83 -17.25 0.91
C ASP A 42 -34.21 -17.36 2.39
N SER A 43 -34.31 -18.59 2.90
CA SER A 43 -34.52 -18.84 4.34
C SER A 43 -33.36 -18.30 5.19
N TYR A 44 -32.12 -18.56 4.78
CA TYR A 44 -30.92 -18.02 5.43
C TYR A 44 -30.91 -16.48 5.40
N ARG A 45 -31.21 -15.89 4.24
CA ARG A 45 -31.28 -14.44 4.03
C ARG A 45 -32.33 -13.80 4.94
N PHE A 46 -33.55 -14.35 4.98
CA PHE A 46 -34.61 -13.86 5.85
C PHE A 46 -34.24 -13.95 7.34
N ALA A 47 -33.64 -15.06 7.77
CA ALA A 47 -33.20 -15.24 9.14
C ALA A 47 -32.11 -14.22 9.53
N MET A 48 -31.12 -14.01 8.66
CA MET A 48 -30.05 -13.02 8.86
C MET A 48 -30.59 -11.58 8.94
N GLN A 49 -31.55 -11.23 8.07
CA GLN A 49 -32.18 -9.91 8.07
C GLN A 49 -33.10 -9.70 9.29
N SER A 50 -33.61 -10.78 9.88
CA SER A 50 -34.38 -10.76 11.13
C SER A 50 -33.49 -10.70 12.39
N GLY A 51 -32.17 -10.57 12.23
CA GLY A 51 -31.23 -10.45 13.34
C GLY A 51 -30.74 -11.78 13.93
N ILE A 52 -31.09 -12.92 13.33
CA ILE A 52 -30.61 -14.23 13.78
C ILE A 52 -29.15 -14.40 13.37
N ALA A 53 -28.25 -14.60 14.35
CA ALA A 53 -26.84 -14.82 14.10
C ALA A 53 -26.61 -16.04 13.19
N HIS A 54 -25.80 -15.88 12.14
CA HIS A 54 -25.56 -16.89 11.09
C HIS A 54 -26.84 -17.47 10.46
N GLY A 55 -27.98 -16.78 10.55
CA GLY A 55 -29.27 -17.28 10.10
C GLY A 55 -29.73 -18.58 10.79
N GLY A 56 -29.17 -18.89 11.96
CA GLY A 56 -29.43 -20.14 12.69
C GLY A 56 -28.66 -21.36 12.17
N LEU A 57 -27.75 -21.17 11.21
CA LEU A 57 -26.95 -22.23 10.61
C LEU A 57 -25.62 -22.45 11.33
N GLY A 58 -25.09 -23.68 11.25
CA GLY A 58 -23.68 -23.93 11.58
C GLY A 58 -22.75 -23.36 10.51
N THR A 59 -21.52 -23.00 10.88
CA THR A 59 -20.54 -22.44 9.92
C THR A 59 -20.38 -23.27 8.63
N PRO A 60 -20.27 -24.61 8.66
CA PRO A 60 -20.17 -25.39 7.41
C PRO A 60 -21.42 -25.30 6.52
N GLU A 61 -22.62 -25.21 7.10
CA GLU A 61 -23.87 -25.11 6.34
C GLU A 61 -24.01 -23.73 5.68
N GLU A 62 -23.60 -22.68 6.40
CA GLU A 62 -23.50 -21.32 5.86
C GLU A 62 -22.51 -21.29 4.68
N SER A 63 -21.30 -21.84 4.85
CA SER A 63 -20.30 -21.92 3.79
C SER A 63 -20.82 -22.67 2.55
N GLU A 64 -21.48 -23.82 2.73
CA GLU A 64 -22.04 -24.61 1.63
C GLU A 64 -23.05 -23.80 0.80
N ILE A 65 -23.98 -23.11 1.47
CA ILE A 65 -24.99 -22.27 0.80
C ILE A 65 -24.31 -21.12 0.04
N LEU A 66 -23.39 -20.40 0.68
CA LEU A 66 -22.72 -19.25 0.06
C LEU A 66 -21.84 -19.68 -1.12
N ILE A 67 -21.13 -20.80 -1.01
CA ILE A 67 -20.35 -21.39 -2.12
C ILE A 67 -21.28 -21.71 -3.29
N GLY A 68 -22.40 -22.40 -3.04
CA GLY A 68 -23.39 -22.73 -4.09
C GLY A 68 -23.90 -21.47 -4.80
N VAL A 69 -24.36 -20.48 -4.03
CA VAL A 69 -24.92 -19.23 -4.57
C VAL A 69 -23.86 -18.43 -5.32
N SER A 70 -22.61 -18.41 -4.85
CA SER A 70 -21.51 -17.69 -5.51
C SER A 70 -21.21 -18.21 -6.91
N ARG A 71 -21.37 -19.53 -7.15
CA ARG A 71 -21.21 -20.13 -8.49
C ARG A 71 -22.28 -19.64 -9.45
N HIS A 72 -23.53 -19.54 -9.01
CA HIS A 72 -24.60 -18.97 -9.84
C HIS A 72 -24.42 -17.47 -10.08
N LEU A 73 -23.94 -16.72 -9.07
CA LEU A 73 -23.61 -15.30 -9.22
C LEU A 73 -22.52 -15.09 -10.27
N ALA A 74 -21.48 -15.92 -10.29
CA ALA A 74 -20.44 -15.87 -11.31
C ALA A 74 -21.00 -16.08 -12.74
N VAL A 75 -21.98 -16.98 -12.91
CA VAL A 75 -22.66 -17.18 -14.20
C VAL A 75 -23.43 -15.92 -14.61
N VAL A 76 -24.17 -15.31 -13.68
CA VAL A 76 -24.93 -14.08 -13.98
C VAL A 76 -24.00 -12.91 -14.32
N LEU A 77 -22.89 -12.73 -13.59
CA LEU A 77 -21.92 -11.68 -13.88
C LEU A 77 -21.26 -11.86 -15.26
N THR A 78 -20.83 -13.08 -15.58
CA THR A 78 -20.22 -13.39 -16.89
C THR A 78 -21.22 -13.22 -18.04
N GLN A 79 -22.49 -13.59 -17.85
CA GLN A 79 -23.56 -13.31 -18.81
C GLN A 79 -23.82 -11.81 -18.96
N LEU A 80 -23.96 -11.07 -17.85
CA LEU A 80 -24.25 -9.64 -17.84
C LEU A 80 -23.20 -8.85 -18.64
N PHE A 81 -21.92 -9.19 -18.51
CA PHE A 81 -20.84 -8.53 -19.25
C PHE A 81 -20.39 -9.26 -20.51
N ARG A 82 -21.11 -10.31 -20.94
CA ARG A 82 -20.82 -11.11 -22.14
C ARG A 82 -19.36 -11.58 -22.20
N THR A 83 -18.88 -12.10 -21.09
CA THR A 83 -17.48 -12.43 -20.82
C THR A 83 -17.31 -13.92 -20.61
N ASP A 84 -16.33 -14.53 -21.28
CA ASP A 84 -16.04 -15.96 -21.15
C ASP A 84 -14.94 -16.21 -20.11
N ALA A 85 -15.29 -16.90 -19.01
CA ALA A 85 -14.36 -17.30 -17.96
C ALA A 85 -13.86 -18.76 -18.13
N ALA A 86 -14.32 -19.50 -19.16
CA ALA A 86 -13.92 -20.89 -19.38
C ALA A 86 -12.39 -21.10 -19.47
N PRO A 87 -11.58 -20.20 -20.06
CA PRO A 87 -10.12 -20.36 -20.09
C PRO A 87 -9.49 -20.45 -18.70
N LEU A 88 -10.01 -19.71 -17.70
CA LEU A 88 -9.53 -19.79 -16.32
C LEU A 88 -9.79 -21.17 -15.72
N LYS A 89 -10.99 -21.71 -15.97
CA LYS A 89 -11.42 -23.03 -15.50
C LYS A 89 -10.61 -24.15 -16.14
N THR A 90 -10.43 -24.13 -17.46
CA THR A 90 -9.61 -25.11 -18.18
C THR A 90 -8.16 -25.12 -17.67
N ARG A 91 -7.57 -23.94 -17.46
CA ARG A 91 -6.22 -23.82 -16.91
C ARG A 91 -6.14 -24.38 -15.48
N ALA A 92 -7.08 -24.03 -14.60
CA ALA A 92 -7.10 -24.51 -13.22
C ALA A 92 -7.25 -26.04 -13.17
N GLN A 93 -8.15 -26.64 -13.96
CA GLN A 93 -8.31 -28.09 -14.05
C GLN A 93 -7.03 -28.81 -14.49
N ARG A 94 -6.31 -28.21 -15.45
CA ARG A 94 -5.03 -28.72 -15.91
C ARG A 94 -3.96 -28.66 -14.80
N ASP A 95 -3.84 -27.53 -14.12
CA ASP A 95 -2.88 -27.36 -13.02
C ASP A 95 -3.27 -28.18 -11.77
N ALA A 96 -4.55 -28.49 -11.56
CA ALA A 96 -5.04 -29.36 -10.50
C ALA A 96 -4.47 -30.79 -10.61
N LEU A 97 -4.30 -31.30 -11.83
CA LEU A 97 -3.62 -32.58 -12.07
C LEU A 97 -2.14 -32.53 -11.65
N VAL A 98 -1.46 -31.41 -11.89
CA VAL A 98 -0.07 -31.19 -11.44
C VAL A 98 0.01 -31.15 -9.92
N ALA A 99 -0.94 -30.47 -9.26
CA ALA A 99 -1.02 -30.44 -7.80
C ALA A 99 -1.32 -31.84 -7.21
N ARG A 100 -2.19 -32.63 -7.85
CA ARG A 100 -2.44 -34.02 -7.49
C ARG A 100 -1.18 -34.86 -7.64
N PHE A 101 -0.46 -34.73 -8.76
CA PHE A 101 0.82 -35.40 -9.00
C PHE A 101 1.85 -35.09 -7.89
N LYS A 102 2.02 -33.82 -7.53
CA LYS A 102 2.88 -33.42 -6.40
C LYS A 102 2.49 -34.14 -5.12
N LYS A 103 1.21 -34.10 -4.75
CA LYS A 103 0.69 -34.64 -3.48
C LYS A 103 0.76 -36.16 -3.40
N GLU A 104 0.38 -36.87 -4.46
CA GLU A 104 0.21 -38.33 -4.46
C GLU A 104 1.43 -39.09 -4.95
N PHE A 105 2.22 -38.51 -5.85
CA PHE A 105 3.39 -39.15 -6.45
C PHE A 105 4.69 -38.58 -5.86
N VAL A 106 4.94 -37.27 -6.01
CA VAL A 106 6.23 -36.66 -5.64
C VAL A 106 6.46 -36.77 -4.13
N SER A 107 5.56 -36.19 -3.33
CA SER A 107 5.70 -36.15 -1.87
C SER A 107 5.67 -37.53 -1.21
N LYS A 108 4.84 -38.45 -1.72
CA LYS A 108 4.62 -39.75 -1.07
C LYS A 108 5.58 -40.85 -1.52
N ARG A 109 6.19 -40.72 -2.70
CA ARG A 109 7.03 -41.76 -3.33
C ARG A 109 8.40 -41.23 -3.70
N VAL A 110 8.47 -40.25 -4.60
CA VAL A 110 9.74 -39.74 -5.14
C VAL A 110 10.63 -39.15 -4.04
N ALA A 111 10.06 -38.32 -3.16
CA ALA A 111 10.78 -37.71 -2.04
C ALA A 111 11.29 -38.72 -1.00
N LYS A 112 10.75 -39.95 -0.98
CA LYS A 112 11.18 -41.01 -0.06
C LYS A 112 12.35 -41.84 -0.60
N VAL A 113 12.69 -41.70 -1.88
CA VAL A 113 13.83 -42.41 -2.47
C VAL A 113 15.12 -41.78 -1.97
N GLN A 114 15.88 -42.48 -1.11
CA GLN A 114 17.13 -41.95 -0.54
C GLN A 114 18.32 -42.05 -1.50
N ALA A 115 18.46 -43.17 -2.21
CA ALA A 115 19.50 -43.40 -3.21
C ALA A 115 18.89 -44.11 -4.41
N PRO A 116 18.82 -43.49 -5.58
CA PRO A 116 18.38 -44.17 -6.79
C PRO A 116 19.37 -45.27 -7.18
N ARG A 117 18.85 -46.38 -7.67
CA ARG A 117 19.55 -47.58 -8.14
C ARG A 117 20.06 -47.43 -9.58
N MET A 118 19.45 -46.56 -10.39
CA MET A 118 19.78 -46.40 -11.82
C MET A 118 20.01 -44.93 -12.18
N ASN A 119 20.75 -44.67 -13.27
CA ASN A 119 20.94 -43.32 -13.81
C ASN A 119 19.67 -42.87 -14.58
N ALA A 120 19.29 -41.60 -14.42
CA ALA A 120 18.19 -40.97 -15.15
C ALA A 120 18.36 -41.09 -16.67
N GLU A 121 19.58 -41.01 -17.20
CA GLU A 121 19.86 -41.12 -18.64
C GLU A 121 19.54 -42.51 -19.19
N THR A 122 19.79 -43.56 -18.40
CA THR A 122 19.46 -44.94 -18.79
C THR A 122 17.95 -45.16 -18.84
N LEU A 123 17.21 -44.53 -17.94
CA LEU A 123 15.75 -44.66 -17.85
C LEU A 123 14.99 -43.70 -18.77
N ALA A 124 15.62 -42.60 -19.22
CA ALA A 124 14.96 -41.55 -19.99
C ALA A 124 14.26 -42.04 -21.26
N PRO A 125 14.85 -42.92 -22.11
CA PRO A 125 14.14 -43.41 -23.30
C PRO A 125 12.86 -44.19 -22.98
N LEU A 126 12.87 -44.96 -21.88
CA LEU A 126 11.73 -45.75 -21.42
C LEU A 126 10.61 -44.84 -20.90
N VAL A 127 10.97 -43.86 -20.08
CA VAL A 127 10.02 -42.91 -19.50
C VAL A 127 9.47 -41.95 -20.55
N ASP A 128 10.29 -41.48 -21.48
CA ASP A 128 9.82 -40.61 -22.56
C ASP A 128 8.82 -41.33 -23.48
N ALA A 129 9.04 -42.63 -23.74
CA ALA A 129 8.08 -43.43 -24.51
C ALA A 129 6.75 -43.59 -23.74
N LEU A 130 6.82 -43.83 -22.42
CA LEU A 130 5.66 -43.90 -21.55
C LEU A 130 4.89 -42.58 -21.50
N ILE A 131 5.57 -41.45 -21.30
CA ILE A 131 4.96 -40.11 -21.25
C ILE A 131 4.31 -39.78 -22.59
N ARG A 132 5.00 -39.98 -23.72
CA ARG A 132 4.43 -39.71 -25.05
C ARG A 132 3.20 -40.55 -25.35
N THR A 133 3.15 -41.78 -24.83
CA THR A 133 2.02 -42.70 -25.00
C THR A 133 0.82 -42.28 -24.16
N VAL A 134 1.04 -41.87 -22.90
CA VAL A 134 -0.06 -41.56 -21.96
C VAL A 134 -0.54 -40.11 -22.08
N ALA A 135 0.37 -39.14 -22.10
CA ALA A 135 0.04 -37.72 -22.19
C ALA A 135 -0.18 -37.22 -23.63
N GLY A 136 0.24 -38.01 -24.62
CA GLY A 136 0.16 -37.67 -26.04
C GLY A 136 1.39 -36.92 -26.54
N ALA A 137 1.82 -37.24 -27.77
CA ALA A 137 3.04 -36.69 -28.37
C ALA A 137 2.98 -35.19 -28.69
N SER A 138 1.79 -34.57 -28.68
CA SER A 138 1.58 -33.15 -28.95
C SER A 138 1.63 -32.26 -27.70
N GLU A 139 1.65 -32.82 -26.49
CA GLU A 139 1.74 -32.05 -25.25
C GLU A 139 3.14 -31.44 -25.11
N ARG A 140 3.21 -30.12 -24.89
CA ARG A 140 4.47 -29.35 -24.85
C ARG A 140 4.93 -29.00 -23.45
N ASP A 141 4.05 -29.10 -22.47
CA ASP A 141 4.35 -28.84 -21.07
C ASP A 141 4.82 -30.15 -20.41
N ALA A 142 6.13 -30.29 -20.27
CA ALA A 142 6.75 -31.48 -19.74
C ALA A 142 6.30 -31.81 -18.31
N GLU A 143 6.03 -30.78 -17.48
CA GLU A 143 5.57 -30.97 -16.11
C GLU A 143 4.15 -31.54 -16.10
N TYR A 144 3.24 -30.97 -16.90
CA TYR A 144 1.90 -31.50 -17.02
C TYR A 144 1.88 -32.90 -17.66
N ALA A 145 2.67 -33.15 -18.70
CA ALA A 145 2.74 -34.45 -19.35
C ALA A 145 3.19 -35.55 -18.37
N LEU A 146 4.21 -35.25 -17.55
CA LEU A 146 4.63 -36.15 -16.48
C LEU A 146 3.51 -36.34 -15.44
N ALA A 147 2.85 -35.25 -15.04
CA ALA A 147 1.76 -35.31 -14.07
C ALA A 147 0.61 -36.21 -14.55
N VAL A 148 0.13 -36.02 -15.78
CA VAL A 148 -0.92 -36.86 -16.40
C VAL A 148 -0.50 -38.33 -16.39
N THR A 149 0.73 -38.61 -16.84
CA THR A 149 1.28 -39.97 -16.91
C THR A 149 1.28 -40.62 -15.53
N ALA A 150 1.83 -39.93 -14.53
CA ALA A 150 1.90 -40.42 -13.17
C ALA A 150 0.50 -40.61 -12.55
N THR A 151 -0.41 -39.65 -12.69
CA THR A 151 -1.77 -39.76 -12.13
C THR A 151 -2.55 -40.90 -12.77
N ARG A 152 -2.40 -41.13 -14.09
CA ARG A 152 -3.05 -42.25 -14.78
C ARG A 152 -2.54 -43.60 -14.26
N LEU A 153 -1.24 -43.72 -14.03
CA LEU A 153 -0.67 -44.95 -13.42
C LEU A 153 -1.13 -45.14 -11.97
N LEU A 154 -1.26 -44.05 -11.19
CA LEU A 154 -1.80 -44.11 -9.84
C LEU A 154 -3.28 -44.52 -9.81
N ASP A 155 -4.07 -44.08 -10.78
CA ASP A 155 -5.48 -44.50 -10.92
C ASP A 155 -5.57 -46.01 -11.20
N LEU A 156 -4.72 -46.55 -12.08
CA LEU A 156 -4.62 -48.00 -12.31
C LEU A 156 -4.17 -48.73 -11.04
N GLU A 157 -3.12 -48.26 -10.36
CA GLU A 157 -2.57 -48.91 -9.16
C GLU A 157 -3.58 -48.92 -8.00
N ARG A 158 -4.56 -48.01 -7.97
CA ARG A 158 -5.60 -47.97 -6.93
C ARG A 158 -6.41 -49.26 -6.87
N GLU A 159 -6.65 -49.88 -8.02
CA GLU A 159 -7.37 -51.15 -8.16
C GLU A 159 -6.44 -52.36 -8.25
N TYR A 160 -5.14 -52.12 -8.43
CA TYR A 160 -4.05 -53.10 -8.24
C TYR A 160 -3.18 -52.74 -7.02
N PRO A 161 -3.68 -52.73 -5.78
CA PRO A 161 -2.90 -52.27 -4.63
C PRO A 161 -1.70 -53.18 -4.34
N ARG A 162 -0.53 -52.58 -4.07
CA ARG A 162 0.69 -53.32 -3.72
C ARG A 162 0.49 -54.19 -2.47
N GLY A 163 0.93 -55.45 -2.55
CA GLY A 163 0.88 -56.41 -1.43
C GLY A 163 -0.49 -57.05 -1.19
N ALA A 164 -1.49 -56.77 -2.02
CA ALA A 164 -2.76 -57.50 -1.98
C ALA A 164 -2.58 -58.95 -2.45
N ARG A 165 -3.29 -59.88 -1.81
CA ARG A 165 -3.30 -61.32 -2.17
C ARG A 165 -4.25 -61.62 -3.33
N GLU A 166 -5.32 -60.83 -3.43
CA GLU A 166 -6.34 -60.89 -4.48
C GLU A 166 -6.64 -59.45 -4.93
N TYR A 167 -6.98 -59.31 -6.21
CA TYR A 167 -7.26 -58.01 -6.84
C TYR A 167 -8.65 -58.06 -7.46
N SER A 168 -9.41 -56.98 -7.32
CA SER A 168 -10.75 -56.84 -7.89
C SER A 168 -10.87 -55.59 -8.77
N PRO A 169 -10.10 -55.51 -9.87
CA PRO A 169 -10.18 -54.37 -10.78
C PRO A 169 -11.51 -54.37 -11.55
N SER A 170 -12.04 -53.19 -11.78
CA SER A 170 -13.20 -52.95 -12.62
C SER A 170 -12.90 -53.27 -14.09
N ALA A 171 -13.95 -53.57 -14.86
CA ALA A 171 -13.82 -53.78 -16.31
C ALA A 171 -13.20 -52.56 -17.01
N GLU A 172 -13.50 -51.35 -16.53
CA GLU A 172 -12.96 -50.08 -17.04
C GLU A 172 -11.44 -49.98 -16.83
N THR A 173 -10.96 -50.31 -15.63
CA THR A 173 -9.52 -50.33 -15.32
C THR A 173 -8.76 -51.35 -16.15
N ARG A 174 -9.32 -52.56 -16.31
CA ARG A 174 -8.70 -53.61 -17.14
C ARG A 174 -8.62 -53.20 -18.61
N ALA A 175 -9.70 -52.64 -19.16
CA ALA A 175 -9.72 -52.10 -20.51
C ALA A 175 -8.71 -50.95 -20.71
N ALA A 176 -8.63 -50.03 -19.75
CA ALA A 176 -7.67 -48.92 -19.76
C ALA A 176 -6.22 -49.41 -19.75
N LEU A 177 -5.89 -50.42 -18.94
CA LEU A 177 -4.57 -51.03 -18.89
C LEU A 177 -4.23 -51.74 -20.19
N GLN A 178 -5.19 -52.48 -20.78
CA GLN A 178 -5.00 -53.15 -22.06
C GLN A 178 -4.69 -52.14 -23.17
N GLN A 179 -5.47 -51.07 -23.29
CA GLN A 179 -5.25 -50.01 -24.26
C GLN A 179 -3.86 -49.36 -24.12
N LEU A 180 -3.42 -49.12 -22.88
CA LEU A 180 -2.08 -48.60 -22.60
C LEU A 180 -0.99 -49.57 -23.11
N ARG A 181 -1.11 -50.86 -22.80
CA ARG A 181 -0.14 -51.89 -23.25
C ARG A 181 -0.09 -52.04 -24.77
N GLU A 182 -1.23 -51.97 -25.44
CA GLU A 182 -1.31 -51.96 -26.91
C GLU A 182 -0.57 -50.75 -27.50
N SER A 183 -0.79 -49.56 -26.92
CA SER A 183 -0.14 -48.33 -27.36
C SER A 183 1.37 -48.36 -27.13
N LEU A 184 1.81 -48.87 -25.98
CA LEU A 184 3.24 -49.04 -25.66
C LEU A 184 3.92 -50.04 -26.61
N ARG A 185 3.27 -51.15 -26.94
CA ARG A 185 3.75 -52.09 -27.97
C ARG A 185 3.87 -51.43 -29.35
N ALA A 186 2.84 -50.68 -29.76
CA ALA A 186 2.83 -49.97 -31.04
C ALA A 186 3.97 -48.94 -31.14
N SER A 187 4.32 -48.30 -30.02
CA SER A 187 5.43 -47.34 -29.94
C SER A 187 6.83 -47.97 -30.04
N ARG A 188 6.94 -49.31 -30.02
CA ARG A 188 8.21 -50.07 -29.94
C ARG A 188 9.09 -49.64 -28.75
N ALA A 189 8.47 -49.27 -27.64
CA ALA A 189 9.17 -48.92 -26.42
C ALA A 189 9.97 -50.13 -25.87
N PRO A 190 11.24 -49.97 -25.46
CA PRO A 190 12.06 -51.07 -24.95
C PRO A 190 11.72 -51.46 -23.50
N LEU A 191 10.42 -51.67 -23.22
CA LEU A 191 9.89 -52.07 -21.91
C LEU A 191 9.91 -53.61 -21.75
N SER A 192 9.80 -54.09 -20.52
CA SER A 192 9.83 -55.53 -20.22
C SER A 192 8.66 -56.30 -20.83
N GLU A 193 8.82 -57.62 -20.98
CA GLU A 193 7.73 -58.51 -21.42
C GLU A 193 6.54 -58.49 -20.45
N THR A 194 6.77 -58.26 -19.15
CA THR A 194 5.70 -58.11 -18.15
C THR A 194 4.78 -56.94 -18.50
N ILE A 195 5.36 -55.81 -18.91
CA ILE A 195 4.61 -54.63 -19.33
C ILE A 195 3.93 -54.86 -20.69
N LEU A 196 4.64 -55.46 -21.64
CA LEU A 196 4.20 -55.60 -23.03
C LEU A 196 3.37 -56.87 -23.32
N HIS A 197 3.03 -57.67 -22.30
CA HIS A 197 2.36 -58.96 -22.47
C HIS A 197 1.05 -58.85 -23.29
N PRO A 198 0.88 -59.65 -24.38
CA PRO A 198 -0.20 -59.46 -25.36
C PRO A 198 -1.56 -60.09 -24.97
N GLU A 199 -1.62 -60.99 -23.99
CA GLU A 199 -2.82 -61.80 -23.71
C GLU A 199 -3.75 -61.22 -22.61
N HIS A 200 -5.06 -61.35 -22.84
CA HIS A 200 -6.14 -61.11 -21.88
C HIS A 200 -6.98 -62.40 -21.76
N VAL A 201 -6.57 -63.29 -20.85
CA VAL A 201 -7.40 -64.43 -20.42
C VAL A 201 -7.92 -64.06 -19.05
N ASP A 202 -9.23 -64.12 -18.81
CA ASP A 202 -9.78 -63.79 -17.50
C ASP A 202 -9.46 -64.91 -16.50
N SER A 203 -8.28 -64.83 -15.88
CA SER A 203 -7.78 -65.78 -14.89
C SER A 203 -7.07 -65.05 -13.74
N PRO A 204 -7.02 -65.65 -12.54
CA PRO A 204 -6.26 -65.10 -11.42
C PRO A 204 -4.79 -64.79 -11.76
N GLU A 205 -4.16 -65.62 -12.59
CA GLU A 205 -2.78 -65.42 -13.04
C GLU A 205 -2.64 -64.22 -13.98
N ALA A 206 -3.62 -63.96 -14.83
CA ALA A 206 -3.62 -62.80 -15.71
C ALA A 206 -3.77 -61.49 -14.90
N VAL A 207 -4.66 -61.48 -13.91
CA VAL A 207 -4.84 -60.34 -13.00
C VAL A 207 -3.56 -60.07 -12.20
N ALA A 208 -2.85 -61.12 -11.76
CA ALA A 208 -1.56 -60.97 -11.09
C ALA A 208 -0.48 -60.38 -12.02
N ARG A 209 -0.44 -60.78 -13.31
CA ARG A 209 0.46 -60.18 -14.32
C ARG A 209 0.11 -58.73 -14.63
N GLU A 210 -1.19 -58.39 -14.67
CA GLU A 210 -1.69 -57.02 -14.80
C GLU A 210 -1.19 -56.15 -13.65
N ALA A 211 -1.34 -56.62 -12.40
CA ALA A 211 -0.83 -55.94 -11.22
C ALA A 211 0.69 -55.72 -11.29
N ALA A 212 1.46 -56.76 -11.64
CA ALA A 212 2.92 -56.67 -11.75
C ALA A 212 3.36 -55.60 -12.76
N ALA A 213 2.71 -55.50 -13.92
CA ALA A 213 3.03 -54.48 -14.91
C ALA A 213 2.70 -53.06 -14.45
N VAL A 214 1.56 -52.87 -13.78
CA VAL A 214 1.21 -51.57 -13.20
C VAL A 214 2.25 -51.14 -12.17
N HIS A 215 2.67 -52.06 -11.30
CA HIS A 215 3.71 -51.78 -10.30
C HIS A 215 5.06 -51.46 -10.95
N GLU A 216 5.44 -52.21 -11.98
CA GLU A 216 6.70 -51.99 -12.71
C GLU A 216 6.71 -50.62 -13.42
N LEU A 217 5.60 -50.22 -14.05
CA LEU A 217 5.46 -48.89 -14.66
C LEU A 217 5.56 -47.76 -13.63
N VAL A 218 4.92 -47.94 -12.47
CA VAL A 218 4.99 -46.96 -11.37
C VAL A 218 6.42 -46.87 -10.80
N ASP A 219 7.09 -48.01 -10.57
CA ASP A 219 8.45 -48.04 -10.05
C ASP A 219 9.45 -47.41 -11.02
N LEU A 220 9.33 -47.72 -12.31
CA LEU A 220 10.12 -47.10 -13.37
C LEU A 220 10.03 -45.57 -13.32
N LEU A 221 8.81 -45.04 -13.21
CA LEU A 221 8.58 -43.60 -13.18
C LEU A 221 9.07 -42.94 -11.89
N VAL A 222 8.90 -43.61 -10.73
CA VAL A 222 9.38 -43.11 -9.42
C VAL A 222 10.90 -43.03 -9.42
N GLU A 223 11.57 -44.08 -9.90
CA GLU A 223 13.02 -44.20 -9.94
C GLU A 223 13.65 -43.13 -10.85
N TRP A 224 13.12 -42.97 -12.06
CA TRP A 224 13.57 -41.92 -12.98
C TRP A 224 13.34 -40.53 -12.40
N ALA A 225 12.15 -40.25 -11.88
CA ALA A 225 11.82 -38.94 -11.32
C ALA A 225 12.71 -38.59 -10.12
N ALA A 226 13.00 -39.55 -9.24
CA ALA A 226 13.88 -39.33 -8.09
C ALA A 226 15.32 -39.01 -8.52
N THR A 227 15.82 -39.71 -9.53
CA THR A 227 17.17 -39.48 -10.07
C THR A 227 17.26 -38.13 -10.77
N ALA A 228 16.28 -37.83 -11.63
CA ALA A 228 16.21 -36.56 -12.35
C ALA A 228 16.07 -35.36 -11.40
N TRP A 229 15.27 -35.49 -10.34
CA TRP A 229 15.10 -34.42 -9.35
C TRP A 229 16.41 -34.11 -8.61
N LYS A 230 17.12 -35.15 -8.15
CA LYS A 230 18.41 -34.99 -7.46
C LYS A 230 19.52 -34.45 -8.33
N ALA A 231 19.41 -34.63 -9.64
CA ALA A 231 20.29 -34.02 -10.63
C ALA A 231 19.91 -32.56 -10.99
N GLY A 232 18.91 -31.97 -10.31
CA GLY A 232 18.49 -30.58 -10.52
C GLY A 232 17.56 -30.36 -11.71
N ARG A 233 17.10 -31.41 -12.41
CA ARG A 233 16.28 -31.27 -13.64
C ARG A 233 14.95 -30.53 -13.44
N PHE A 234 14.46 -30.45 -12.21
CA PHE A 234 13.12 -29.93 -11.87
C PHE A 234 13.12 -28.66 -11.00
N GLU A 235 14.22 -27.91 -10.90
CA GLU A 235 14.30 -26.69 -10.07
C GLU A 235 13.24 -25.62 -10.41
N GLY A 236 12.78 -25.59 -11.66
CA GLY A 236 11.70 -24.71 -12.13
C GLY A 236 10.27 -25.24 -11.92
N TRP A 237 10.09 -26.52 -11.55
CA TRP A 237 8.78 -27.17 -11.56
C TRP A 237 8.05 -27.01 -10.23
N THR A 238 6.80 -26.58 -10.27
CA THR A 238 5.95 -26.38 -9.08
C THR A 238 5.72 -27.69 -8.32
N SER A 239 5.59 -28.79 -9.06
CA SER A 239 5.36 -30.14 -8.53
C SER A 239 6.51 -30.71 -7.69
N PHE A 240 7.72 -30.17 -7.82
CA PHE A 240 8.91 -30.58 -7.07
C PHE A 240 9.33 -29.58 -5.98
N ARG A 241 8.55 -28.51 -5.78
CA ARG A 241 8.73 -27.55 -4.67
C ARG A 241 7.89 -27.98 -3.47
N LEU A 242 8.48 -28.77 -2.59
CA LEU A 242 7.78 -29.25 -1.39
C LEU A 242 7.86 -28.23 -0.24
N PRO A 243 6.82 -28.14 0.62
CA PRO A 243 6.87 -27.34 1.84
C PRO A 243 8.08 -27.70 2.72
N LYS A 244 8.79 -26.70 3.21
CA LYS A 244 9.96 -26.86 4.08
C LYS A 244 9.55 -26.81 5.56
N PRO A 245 10.30 -27.47 6.47
CA PRO A 245 10.11 -27.29 7.91
C PRO A 245 10.40 -25.84 8.34
N LEU A 246 9.60 -25.33 9.29
CA LEU A 246 9.85 -24.02 9.90
C LEU A 246 10.81 -24.16 11.08
N VAL A 247 11.93 -23.45 11.02
CA VAL A 247 12.94 -23.35 12.07
C VAL A 247 13.04 -21.89 12.50
N PHE A 248 12.28 -21.51 13.53
CA PHE A 248 11.98 -20.12 13.88
C PHE A 248 13.21 -19.28 14.26
N ASP A 249 14.24 -19.91 14.80
CA ASP A 249 15.55 -19.34 15.13
C ASP A 249 16.47 -19.17 13.91
N HIS A 250 16.12 -19.75 12.76
CA HIS A 250 16.91 -19.72 11.52
C HIS A 250 16.04 -19.48 10.27
N LEU A 251 15.03 -18.60 10.36
CA LEU A 251 14.16 -18.25 9.22
C LEU A 251 14.90 -17.44 8.16
N VAL A 252 15.94 -16.71 8.55
CA VAL A 252 16.77 -15.90 7.66
C VAL A 252 18.20 -16.42 7.74
N LYS A 253 18.75 -16.83 6.60
CA LYS A 253 20.15 -17.25 6.51
C LYS A 253 21.05 -16.02 6.48
N THR A 254 22.09 -16.01 7.31
CA THR A 254 23.06 -14.93 7.39
C THR A 254 24.49 -15.45 7.49
N GLU A 255 25.42 -14.62 7.03
CA GLU A 255 26.86 -14.81 7.10
C GLU A 255 27.49 -13.54 7.70
N ARG A 256 28.46 -13.69 8.61
CA ARG A 256 29.20 -12.53 9.13
C ARG A 256 30.19 -12.03 8.09
N VAL A 257 30.23 -10.71 7.92
CA VAL A 257 31.12 -10.04 6.95
C VAL A 257 32.26 -9.33 7.67
N ASP A 258 32.00 -8.80 8.87
CA ASP A 258 33.01 -8.26 9.78
C ASP A 258 32.57 -8.48 11.24
N GLU A 259 33.25 -7.83 12.20
CA GLU A 259 32.95 -7.95 13.64
C GLU A 259 31.55 -7.47 14.04
N ASN A 260 30.98 -6.51 13.29
CA ASN A 260 29.74 -5.81 13.60
C ASN A 260 28.63 -6.06 12.58
N LYS A 261 28.94 -6.54 11.37
CA LYS A 261 28.00 -6.67 10.26
C LYS A 261 27.80 -8.11 9.80
N MET A 262 26.56 -8.39 9.42
CA MET A 262 26.15 -9.60 8.71
C MET A 262 25.41 -9.26 7.41
N MET A 263 25.38 -10.22 6.49
CA MET A 263 24.66 -10.19 5.22
C MET A 263 23.98 -11.53 4.96
N GLY A 264 23.14 -11.64 3.95
CA GLY A 264 22.64 -12.94 3.49
C GLY A 264 23.62 -13.67 2.57
N ASP A 265 23.21 -14.86 2.15
CA ASP A 265 23.96 -15.75 1.26
C ASP A 265 24.25 -15.07 -0.09
N SER A 266 25.52 -14.97 -0.43
CA SER A 266 26.00 -14.33 -1.67
C SER A 266 25.54 -15.03 -2.95
N HIS A 267 25.14 -16.30 -2.90
CA HIS A 267 24.61 -17.04 -4.06
C HIS A 267 23.17 -16.64 -4.43
N HIS A 268 22.48 -15.92 -3.53
CA HIS A 268 21.10 -15.50 -3.71
C HIS A 268 20.95 -14.00 -3.99
N LEU A 269 22.04 -13.31 -4.34
CA LEU A 269 21.99 -11.89 -4.64
C LEU A 269 21.09 -11.59 -5.85
N ARG A 270 20.28 -10.55 -5.70
CA ARG A 270 19.30 -10.10 -6.67
C ARG A 270 19.69 -8.71 -7.18
N ARG A 271 19.75 -8.58 -8.51
CA ARG A 271 20.04 -7.30 -9.18
C ARG A 271 18.76 -6.46 -9.28
N ARG A 272 18.71 -5.37 -8.52
CA ARG A 272 17.65 -4.34 -8.60
C ARG A 272 18.16 -3.14 -9.37
N ASP A 273 17.36 -2.67 -10.33
CA ASP A 273 17.61 -1.44 -11.09
C ASP A 273 16.38 -0.53 -10.95
N GLY A 274 16.57 0.60 -10.25
CA GLY A 274 15.52 1.59 -10.04
C GLY A 274 14.33 1.10 -9.20
N PHE A 275 13.15 1.54 -9.61
CA PHE A 275 11.91 1.52 -8.81
C PHE A 275 10.75 0.81 -9.52
N LYS A 276 11.08 -0.10 -10.45
CA LYS A 276 10.11 -1.06 -10.99
C LYS A 276 9.61 -2.00 -9.92
N LEU A 277 8.44 -2.60 -10.15
CA LEU A 277 7.89 -3.63 -9.26
C LEU A 277 8.91 -4.75 -9.06
N THR A 278 9.32 -4.98 -7.82
CA THR A 278 10.41 -5.92 -7.54
C THR A 278 9.92 -7.36 -7.42
N ASP A 279 8.72 -7.60 -6.92
CA ASP A 279 8.20 -8.95 -6.72
C ASP A 279 6.97 -9.16 -7.61
N HIS A 280 7.18 -9.83 -8.75
CA HIS A 280 6.07 -10.28 -9.56
C HIS A 280 5.41 -11.47 -8.88
N ARG A 281 4.09 -11.38 -8.71
CA ARG A 281 3.22 -12.39 -8.12
C ARG A 281 3.48 -13.79 -8.67
N ASN A 282 3.08 -14.80 -7.90
CA ASN A 282 3.17 -16.19 -8.34
C ASN A 282 2.47 -16.40 -9.69
N MET A 283 3.03 -17.29 -10.51
CA MET A 283 2.41 -17.70 -11.76
C MET A 283 1.10 -18.46 -11.48
N PRO A 284 0.14 -18.49 -12.43
CA PRO A 284 -1.14 -19.17 -12.22
C PRO A 284 -1.04 -20.61 -11.71
N ARG A 285 -0.06 -21.40 -12.17
CA ARG A 285 0.20 -22.76 -11.69
C ARG A 285 0.61 -22.80 -10.21
N GLN A 286 1.47 -21.87 -9.78
CA GLN A 286 1.92 -21.78 -8.40
C GLN A 286 0.78 -21.36 -7.47
N ILE A 287 -0.09 -20.45 -7.93
CA ILE A 287 -1.30 -20.06 -7.19
C ILE A 287 -2.24 -21.28 -7.04
N THR A 288 -2.51 -22.00 -8.13
CA THR A 288 -3.33 -23.22 -8.10
C THR A 288 -2.72 -24.30 -7.18
N ASP A 289 -1.39 -24.46 -7.18
CA ASP A 289 -0.69 -25.34 -6.24
C ASP A 289 -0.92 -24.95 -4.77
N GLN A 290 -0.85 -23.67 -4.44
CA GLN A 290 -1.15 -23.18 -3.08
C GLN A 290 -2.63 -23.42 -2.70
N ALA A 291 -3.56 -23.21 -3.64
CA ALA A 291 -4.98 -23.49 -3.42
C ALA A 291 -5.22 -24.98 -3.11
N HIS A 292 -4.56 -25.91 -3.82
CA HIS A 292 -4.63 -27.35 -3.55
C HIS A 292 -3.78 -27.83 -2.37
N TYR A 293 -2.79 -27.05 -1.93
CA TYR A 293 -2.05 -27.29 -0.69
C TYR A 293 -2.93 -26.99 0.53
N CYS A 294 -3.88 -26.04 0.41
CA CYS A 294 -4.90 -25.80 1.41
C CYS A 294 -5.72 -27.07 1.69
N ILE A 295 -6.13 -27.25 2.95
CA ILE A 295 -6.96 -28.38 3.39
C ILE A 295 -8.41 -27.99 3.69
N TYR A 296 -8.81 -26.77 3.29
CA TYR A 296 -10.17 -26.22 3.40
C TYR A 296 -10.80 -26.40 4.79
N CYS A 297 -10.18 -25.83 5.82
CA CYS A 297 -10.55 -26.10 7.21
C CYS A 297 -11.97 -25.68 7.64
N HIS A 298 -12.67 -24.87 6.84
CA HIS A 298 -14.02 -24.38 7.15
C HIS A 298 -15.03 -25.52 7.31
N GLU A 299 -14.92 -26.58 6.50
CA GLU A 299 -15.76 -27.79 6.59
C GLU A 299 -15.67 -28.49 7.96
N ARG A 300 -14.57 -28.26 8.70
CA ARG A 300 -14.25 -28.94 9.95
C ARG A 300 -14.34 -28.03 11.18
N LYS A 301 -14.84 -26.79 11.03
CA LYS A 301 -14.89 -25.77 12.09
C LYS A 301 -13.51 -25.46 12.70
N LYS A 302 -12.47 -25.45 11.87
CA LYS A 302 -11.05 -25.25 12.27
C LYS A 302 -10.33 -24.24 11.38
N ASP A 303 -11.07 -23.24 10.91
CA ASP A 303 -10.65 -22.14 10.03
C ASP A 303 -9.68 -21.15 10.71
N SER A 304 -8.55 -21.65 11.19
CA SER A 304 -7.58 -20.87 11.97
C SER A 304 -6.94 -19.72 11.18
N CYS A 305 -6.87 -19.81 9.86
CA CYS A 305 -6.39 -18.69 9.03
C CYS A 305 -7.37 -17.51 8.99
N SER A 306 -8.67 -17.76 9.22
CA SER A 306 -9.70 -16.73 9.32
C SER A 306 -9.86 -16.27 10.78
N ARG A 307 -10.08 -17.22 11.70
CA ARG A 307 -10.49 -16.96 13.10
C ARG A 307 -9.40 -17.15 14.16
N GLY A 308 -8.21 -17.55 13.76
CA GLY A 308 -7.08 -17.76 14.68
C GLY A 308 -7.17 -19.01 15.55
N PHE A 309 -6.35 -19.02 16.60
CA PHE A 309 -6.34 -20.03 17.67
C PHE A 309 -6.74 -19.39 19.01
N PRO A 310 -8.05 -19.19 19.26
CA PRO A 310 -8.51 -18.62 20.51
C PRO A 310 -8.20 -19.54 21.69
N GLU A 311 -7.80 -18.95 22.81
CA GLU A 311 -7.60 -19.59 24.11
C GLU A 311 -8.65 -19.11 25.11
N LYS A 312 -8.58 -19.59 26.35
CA LYS A 312 -9.41 -19.07 27.45
C LYS A 312 -9.07 -17.59 27.66
N ASP A 313 -10.05 -16.81 28.14
CA ASP A 313 -9.90 -15.39 28.47
C ASP A 313 -9.71 -14.42 27.29
N ASN A 314 -10.33 -14.69 26.12
CA ASN A 314 -10.28 -13.84 24.92
C ASN A 314 -8.86 -13.58 24.36
N LYS A 315 -7.90 -14.45 24.69
CA LYS A 315 -6.53 -14.40 24.16
C LYS A 315 -6.38 -15.35 22.97
N PHE A 316 -5.28 -15.19 22.24
CA PHE A 316 -4.90 -16.07 21.16
C PHE A 316 -3.57 -16.75 21.48
N LYS A 317 -3.45 -18.01 21.07
CA LYS A 317 -2.21 -18.77 21.18
C LYS A 317 -1.06 -18.01 20.54
N LEU A 318 0.10 -17.99 21.21
CA LEU A 318 1.33 -17.42 20.68
C LEU A 318 2.12 -18.47 19.89
N ASN A 319 2.72 -18.06 18.77
CA ASN A 319 3.70 -18.89 18.07
C ASN A 319 5.10 -18.81 18.73
N PRO A 320 6.11 -19.59 18.29
CA PRO A 320 7.46 -19.54 18.88
C PRO A 320 8.18 -18.19 18.80
N LEU A 321 7.72 -17.26 17.96
CA LEU A 321 8.23 -15.87 17.87
C LEU A 321 7.46 -14.89 18.78
N GLY A 322 6.50 -15.38 19.58
CA GLY A 322 5.67 -14.58 20.47
C GLY A 322 4.53 -13.84 19.77
N ILE A 323 4.15 -14.24 18.56
CA ILE A 323 3.11 -13.57 17.77
C ILE A 323 1.74 -14.21 18.07
N PRO A 324 0.72 -13.40 18.44
CA PRO A 324 -0.64 -13.91 18.61
C PRO A 324 -1.21 -14.42 17.29
N LEU A 325 -1.71 -15.66 17.29
CA LEU A 325 -2.28 -16.29 16.11
C LEU A 325 -3.77 -15.94 15.96
N GLN A 326 -4.05 -14.70 15.55
CA GLN A 326 -5.42 -14.13 15.48
C GLN A 326 -6.20 -14.52 14.21
N GLY A 327 -5.51 -14.93 13.14
CA GLY A 327 -6.14 -15.10 11.83
C GLY A 327 -6.24 -13.79 11.06
N CYS A 328 -7.01 -13.77 9.97
CA CYS A 328 -7.25 -12.58 9.16
C CYS A 328 -8.00 -11.52 9.99
N PRO A 329 -7.49 -10.27 10.12
CA PRO A 329 -8.22 -9.21 10.81
C PRO A 329 -9.60 -8.90 10.21
N LEU A 330 -9.77 -9.15 8.91
CA LEU A 330 -11.05 -9.03 8.20
C LEU A 330 -11.92 -10.28 8.31
N GLU A 331 -11.51 -11.30 9.07
CA GLU A 331 -12.22 -12.57 9.25
C GLU A 331 -12.67 -13.20 7.91
N GLU A 332 -11.87 -12.99 6.87
CA GLU A 332 -12.20 -13.38 5.51
C GLU A 332 -12.44 -14.89 5.38
N ARG A 333 -13.41 -15.27 4.55
CA ARG A 333 -13.74 -16.66 4.19
C ARG A 333 -12.69 -17.30 3.27
N ILE A 334 -11.48 -17.46 3.81
CA ILE A 334 -10.29 -17.95 3.08
C ILE A 334 -10.47 -19.39 2.58
N GLY A 335 -11.07 -20.25 3.39
CA GLY A 335 -11.23 -21.67 3.04
C GLY A 335 -12.15 -21.85 1.84
N GLU A 336 -13.23 -21.08 1.81
CA GLU A 336 -14.25 -21.01 0.77
C GLU A 336 -13.67 -20.39 -0.51
N MET A 337 -12.95 -19.26 -0.38
CA MET A 337 -12.23 -18.64 -1.51
C MET A 337 -11.24 -19.63 -2.13
N ASN A 338 -10.39 -20.27 -1.32
CA ASN A 338 -9.37 -21.21 -1.81
C ASN A 338 -10.00 -22.41 -2.52
N LEU A 339 -11.12 -22.93 -2.00
CA LEU A 339 -11.86 -24.03 -2.64
C LEU A 339 -12.39 -23.61 -4.02
N LEU A 340 -13.10 -22.48 -4.08
CA LEU A 340 -13.63 -21.95 -5.34
C LEU A 340 -12.52 -21.69 -6.36
N ARG A 341 -11.38 -21.13 -5.92
CA ARG A 341 -10.23 -20.88 -6.80
C ARG A 341 -9.53 -22.16 -7.25
N ALA A 342 -9.47 -23.20 -6.40
CA ALA A 342 -8.94 -24.51 -6.77
C ALA A 342 -9.80 -25.17 -7.85
N ASP A 343 -11.13 -24.98 -7.79
CA ASP A 343 -12.08 -25.46 -8.82
C ASP A 343 -12.04 -24.64 -10.12
N GLY A 344 -11.29 -23.53 -10.13
CA GLY A 344 -11.16 -22.61 -11.26
C GLY A 344 -12.25 -21.54 -11.35
N ASP A 345 -13.16 -21.47 -10.38
CA ASP A 345 -14.30 -20.55 -10.35
C ASP A 345 -13.88 -19.18 -9.75
N SER A 346 -12.92 -18.49 -10.38
CA SER A 346 -12.30 -17.27 -9.83
C SER A 346 -13.29 -16.11 -9.62
N VAL A 347 -14.33 -15.98 -10.46
CA VAL A 347 -15.38 -14.95 -10.28
C VAL A 347 -16.21 -15.23 -9.02
N ALA A 348 -16.53 -16.51 -8.75
CA ALA A 348 -17.22 -16.91 -7.53
C ALA A 348 -16.32 -16.72 -6.30
N ALA A 349 -15.03 -17.06 -6.42
CA ALA A 349 -14.05 -16.82 -5.37
C ALA A 349 -13.94 -15.32 -5.04
N LEU A 350 -13.91 -14.44 -6.04
CA LEU A 350 -13.87 -12.99 -5.79
C LEU A 350 -15.15 -12.50 -5.10
N ALA A 351 -16.33 -12.97 -5.52
CA ALA A 351 -17.58 -12.64 -4.84
C ALA A 351 -17.57 -13.04 -3.36
N MET A 352 -16.91 -14.16 -3.02
CA MET A 352 -16.71 -14.61 -1.64
C MET A 352 -15.75 -13.68 -0.87
N VAL A 353 -14.60 -13.32 -1.45
CA VAL A 353 -13.64 -12.36 -0.85
C VAL A 353 -14.34 -11.04 -0.52
N MET A 354 -15.10 -10.51 -1.49
CA MET A 354 -15.74 -9.20 -1.38
C MET A 354 -16.87 -9.12 -0.33
N LEU A 355 -17.30 -10.25 0.23
CA LEU A 355 -18.23 -10.27 1.35
C LEU A 355 -17.61 -9.64 2.61
N ASP A 356 -16.34 -9.94 2.86
CA ASP A 356 -15.59 -9.49 4.02
C ASP A 356 -14.62 -8.34 3.67
N ASN A 357 -14.13 -8.33 2.43
CA ASN A 357 -13.12 -7.40 1.94
C ASN A 357 -13.48 -6.84 0.54
N PRO A 358 -14.49 -5.96 0.44
CA PRO A 358 -14.86 -5.35 -0.84
C PRO A 358 -13.74 -4.47 -1.43
N MET A 359 -12.78 -4.05 -0.61
CA MET A 359 -11.58 -3.30 -1.01
C MET A 359 -10.33 -4.19 -1.13
N CYS A 360 -10.50 -5.47 -1.50
CA CYS A 360 -9.42 -6.45 -1.65
C CYS A 360 -8.26 -6.09 -2.60
N PRO A 361 -8.33 -5.10 -3.53
CA PRO A 361 -7.11 -4.61 -4.15
C PRO A 361 -6.11 -4.02 -3.15
N GLY A 362 -6.53 -3.63 -1.95
CA GLY A 362 -5.68 -3.09 -0.88
C GLY A 362 -5.00 -4.14 0.00
N THR A 363 -5.19 -5.43 -0.27
CA THR A 363 -4.66 -6.57 0.50
C THR A 363 -3.90 -7.55 -0.39
N GLY A 364 -3.57 -8.74 0.14
CA GLY A 364 -2.90 -9.80 -0.60
C GLY A 364 -1.37 -9.72 -0.62
N HIS A 365 -0.77 -10.25 -1.70
CA HIS A 365 0.68 -10.50 -1.85
C HIS A 365 1.51 -9.29 -1.44
N ARG A 366 2.49 -9.52 -0.54
CA ARG A 366 3.42 -8.51 0.01
C ARG A 366 2.75 -7.40 0.85
N ILE A 367 1.46 -7.48 1.15
CA ILE A 367 0.78 -6.55 2.06
C ILE A 367 0.39 -7.22 3.37
N CYS A 368 -0.21 -8.40 3.29
CA CYS A 368 -0.77 -9.10 4.45
C CYS A 368 -0.07 -10.44 4.69
N ASN A 369 -0.04 -10.90 5.95
CA ASN A 369 0.44 -12.24 6.28
C ASN A 369 -0.12 -12.84 7.59
N ASP A 370 -1.00 -12.15 8.33
CA ASP A 370 -1.59 -12.65 9.59
C ASP A 370 -2.27 -14.02 9.40
N CYS A 371 -2.98 -14.20 8.28
CA CYS A 371 -3.65 -15.45 7.90
C CYS A 371 -2.65 -16.62 7.68
N MET A 372 -1.47 -16.34 7.12
CA MET A 372 -0.41 -17.33 6.94
C MET A 372 0.18 -17.74 8.28
N LYS A 373 0.43 -16.78 9.19
CA LYS A 373 0.98 -17.08 10.52
C LYS A 373 0.01 -17.95 11.32
N ALA A 374 -1.31 -17.76 11.15
CA ALA A 374 -2.35 -18.57 11.80
C ALA A 374 -2.79 -19.81 11.00
N CYS A 375 -2.16 -20.12 9.87
CA CYS A 375 -2.44 -21.35 9.12
C CYS A 375 -2.25 -22.60 9.99
N ILE A 376 -3.04 -23.65 9.82
CA ILE A 376 -2.90 -24.89 10.62
C ILE A 376 -1.50 -25.55 10.48
N PHE A 377 -0.78 -25.25 9.39
CA PHE A 377 0.60 -25.67 9.17
C PHE A 377 1.58 -24.82 10.00
N GLN A 378 1.77 -25.21 11.26
CA GLN A 378 2.61 -24.48 12.23
C GLN A 378 4.06 -24.99 12.31
N LYS A 379 4.39 -26.07 11.60
CA LYS A 379 5.72 -26.73 11.63
C LYS A 379 6.40 -26.81 10.27
N GLN A 380 5.75 -26.28 9.25
CA GLN A 380 6.21 -26.26 7.86
C GLN A 380 5.63 -25.04 7.18
N ASP A 381 6.09 -24.72 5.97
CA ASP A 381 5.61 -23.58 5.20
C ASP A 381 4.07 -23.52 5.21
N PRO A 382 3.47 -22.38 5.60
CA PRO A 382 2.02 -22.22 5.57
C PRO A 382 1.51 -22.12 4.13
N VAL A 383 0.19 -22.21 3.95
CA VAL A 383 -0.43 -21.85 2.66
C VAL A 383 -0.19 -20.37 2.41
N ASP A 384 0.33 -20.02 1.23
CA ASP A 384 0.49 -18.63 0.80
C ASP A 384 -0.86 -18.05 0.34
N ILE A 385 -1.71 -17.77 1.33
CA ILE A 385 -3.06 -17.22 1.15
C ILE A 385 -3.05 -15.85 0.43
N PRO A 386 -2.14 -14.91 0.76
CA PRO A 386 -2.07 -13.61 0.07
C PRO A 386 -1.87 -13.74 -1.44
N GLN A 387 -1.06 -14.71 -1.90
CA GLN A 387 -0.90 -14.99 -3.34
C GLN A 387 -2.20 -15.51 -3.98
N ILE A 388 -2.98 -16.31 -3.26
CA ILE A 388 -4.27 -16.82 -3.75
C ILE A 388 -5.28 -15.67 -3.86
N GLU A 389 -5.41 -14.84 -2.83
CA GLU A 389 -6.32 -13.67 -2.82
C GLU A 389 -6.02 -12.72 -3.99
N THR A 390 -4.76 -12.31 -4.16
CA THR A 390 -4.38 -11.45 -5.30
C THR A 390 -4.53 -12.17 -6.64
N GLY A 391 -4.30 -13.48 -6.67
CA GLY A 391 -4.55 -14.33 -7.85
C GLY A 391 -6.01 -14.33 -8.27
N VAL A 392 -6.93 -14.50 -7.32
CA VAL A 392 -8.39 -14.43 -7.54
C VAL A 392 -8.77 -13.06 -8.09
N LEU A 393 -8.30 -11.98 -7.46
CA LEU A 393 -8.58 -10.61 -7.91
C LEU A 393 -8.09 -10.38 -9.35
N THR A 394 -6.83 -10.72 -9.64
CA THR A 394 -6.24 -10.48 -10.96
C THR A 394 -6.80 -11.40 -12.05
N ASP A 395 -7.16 -12.64 -11.71
CA ASP A 395 -7.86 -13.55 -12.63
C ASP A 395 -9.17 -12.93 -13.11
N VAL A 396 -9.91 -12.23 -12.24
CA VAL A 396 -11.17 -11.56 -12.62
C VAL A 396 -10.91 -10.20 -13.28
N LEU A 397 -10.07 -9.33 -12.73
CA LEU A 397 -9.82 -7.99 -13.29
C LEU A 397 -9.34 -8.04 -14.75
N PHE A 398 -8.56 -9.07 -15.11
CA PHE A 398 -8.01 -9.22 -16.45
C PHE A 398 -8.91 -10.00 -17.42
N LEU A 399 -10.12 -10.39 -17.00
CA LEU A 399 -11.17 -10.74 -17.95
C LEU A 399 -11.67 -9.48 -18.68
N PRO A 400 -12.23 -9.60 -19.90
CA PRO A 400 -13.02 -8.54 -20.50
C PRO A 400 -14.06 -7.99 -19.51
N TYR A 401 -14.09 -6.67 -19.32
CA TYR A 401 -14.95 -5.99 -18.34
C TYR A 401 -14.81 -6.50 -16.89
N GLY A 402 -13.67 -7.11 -16.55
CA GLY A 402 -13.39 -7.63 -15.21
C GLY A 402 -13.41 -6.55 -14.12
N PHE A 403 -12.93 -5.35 -14.43
CA PHE A 403 -13.07 -4.19 -13.54
C PHE A 403 -14.54 -3.86 -13.28
N GLU A 404 -15.40 -3.91 -14.30
CA GLU A 404 -16.83 -3.61 -14.16
C GLU A 404 -17.55 -4.66 -13.30
N MET A 405 -17.13 -5.93 -13.39
CA MET A 405 -17.62 -6.99 -12.49
C MET A 405 -17.23 -6.71 -11.04
N TYR A 406 -15.95 -6.40 -10.79
CA TYR A 406 -15.46 -6.03 -9.46
C TYR A 406 -16.20 -4.79 -8.93
N TRP A 407 -16.24 -3.71 -9.71
CA TRP A 407 -16.92 -2.48 -9.32
C TRP A 407 -18.41 -2.70 -9.01
N LEU A 408 -19.11 -3.46 -9.85
CA LEU A 408 -20.51 -3.81 -9.61
C LEU A 408 -20.66 -4.57 -8.28
N MET A 409 -19.78 -5.54 -7.99
CA MET A 409 -19.81 -6.28 -6.73
C MET A 409 -19.57 -5.42 -5.48
N THR A 410 -18.93 -4.25 -5.62
CA THR A 410 -18.82 -3.28 -4.50
C THR A 410 -20.16 -2.61 -4.17
N ARG A 411 -21.18 -2.73 -5.01
CA ARG A 411 -22.50 -2.12 -4.84
C ARG A 411 -23.65 -3.11 -4.94
N TRP A 412 -23.42 -4.27 -5.53
CA TRP A 412 -24.38 -5.35 -5.69
C TRP A 412 -23.68 -6.70 -5.52
N ASN A 413 -23.84 -7.32 -4.37
CA ASN A 413 -23.37 -8.67 -4.09
C ASN A 413 -24.45 -9.43 -3.33
N PRO A 414 -25.23 -10.31 -3.99
CA PRO A 414 -26.28 -11.10 -3.35
C PRO A 414 -25.81 -11.90 -2.12
N LEU A 415 -24.54 -12.29 -2.05
CA LEU A 415 -23.99 -13.02 -0.90
C LEU A 415 -24.00 -12.17 0.39
N ASN A 416 -23.95 -10.84 0.27
CA ASN A 416 -24.17 -9.94 1.39
C ASN A 416 -25.66 -9.86 1.72
N VAL A 417 -26.18 -10.89 2.38
CA VAL A 417 -27.62 -11.02 2.67
C VAL A 417 -28.19 -9.88 3.53
N ARG A 418 -27.35 -9.18 4.30
CA ARG A 418 -27.77 -8.01 5.09
C ARG A 418 -27.91 -6.75 4.23
N ARG A 419 -27.03 -6.59 3.24
CA ARG A 419 -26.99 -5.42 2.34
C ARG A 419 -26.60 -5.84 0.92
N PRO A 420 -27.49 -6.53 0.18
CA PRO A 420 -27.15 -7.09 -1.13
C PRO A 420 -27.02 -6.02 -2.21
N VAL A 421 -27.61 -4.84 -1.99
CA VAL A 421 -27.55 -3.65 -2.84
C VAL A 421 -27.13 -2.45 -2.00
N ALA A 422 -26.37 -1.53 -2.61
CA ALA A 422 -26.10 -0.21 -2.04
C ALA A 422 -27.43 0.56 -1.85
N LEU A 423 -27.51 1.34 -0.78
CA LEU A 423 -28.66 2.20 -0.54
C LEU A 423 -28.50 3.54 -1.27
N PRO A 424 -29.60 4.14 -1.79
CA PRO A 424 -29.60 5.52 -2.26
C PRO A 424 -29.20 6.51 -1.17
N HIS A 425 -28.82 7.73 -1.56
CA HIS A 425 -28.44 8.77 -0.61
C HIS A 425 -29.55 9.04 0.42
N ASN A 426 -29.21 8.90 1.69
CA ASN A 426 -30.16 8.92 2.79
C ASN A 426 -30.33 10.33 3.41
N GLY A 427 -29.58 11.32 2.92
CA GLY A 427 -29.64 12.71 3.38
C GLY A 427 -28.64 13.04 4.49
N LYS A 428 -27.93 12.04 5.04
CA LYS A 428 -26.89 12.22 6.05
C LYS A 428 -25.51 12.24 5.41
N ASN A 429 -24.65 13.16 5.86
CA ASN A 429 -23.32 13.38 5.29
C ASN A 429 -22.22 13.18 6.34
N VAL A 430 -21.17 12.44 5.98
CA VAL A 430 -20.02 12.14 6.84
C VAL A 430 -18.75 12.71 6.23
N LEU A 431 -17.97 13.41 7.06
CA LEU A 431 -16.61 13.83 6.74
C LEU A 431 -15.61 12.75 7.17
N VAL A 432 -14.89 12.15 6.22
CA VAL A 432 -13.79 11.20 6.49
C VAL A 432 -12.45 11.93 6.39
N VAL A 433 -11.66 11.89 7.45
CA VAL A 433 -10.36 12.57 7.53
C VAL A 433 -9.24 11.55 7.33
N GLY A 434 -8.54 11.63 6.20
CA GLY A 434 -7.47 10.74 5.78
C GLY A 434 -7.94 9.67 4.79
N LEU A 435 -7.21 9.50 3.70
CA LEU A 435 -7.53 8.55 2.61
C LEU A 435 -6.54 7.37 2.55
N GLY A 436 -6.06 6.95 3.73
CA GLY A 436 -5.35 5.69 3.92
C GLY A 436 -6.27 4.46 3.95
N PRO A 437 -5.74 3.27 4.32
CA PRO A 437 -6.50 2.01 4.32
C PRO A 437 -7.80 2.02 5.11
N ALA A 438 -7.80 2.63 6.30
CA ALA A 438 -9.03 2.81 7.08
C ALA A 438 -10.01 3.77 6.39
N GLY A 439 -9.51 4.89 5.85
CA GLY A 439 -10.31 5.95 5.26
C GLY A 439 -11.05 5.52 3.99
N TYR A 440 -10.34 4.95 3.01
CA TYR A 440 -11.00 4.49 1.77
C TYR A 440 -11.96 3.32 2.02
N THR A 441 -11.67 2.47 3.00
CA THR A 441 -12.53 1.34 3.37
C THR A 441 -13.78 1.83 4.10
N LEU A 442 -13.64 2.82 4.98
CA LEU A 442 -14.77 3.44 5.65
C LEU A 442 -15.67 4.19 4.67
N ALA A 443 -15.07 4.91 3.71
CA ALA A 443 -15.82 5.55 2.63
C ALA A 443 -16.64 4.54 1.82
N HIS A 444 -16.10 3.34 1.56
CA HIS A 444 -16.86 2.26 0.95
C HIS A 444 -18.10 1.87 1.78
N TYR A 445 -17.91 1.51 3.05
CA TYR A 445 -19.02 1.00 3.87
C TYR A 445 -20.09 2.06 4.14
N LEU A 446 -19.70 3.30 4.46
CA LEU A 446 -20.65 4.39 4.70
C LEU A 446 -21.43 4.75 3.44
N SER A 447 -20.76 4.87 2.28
CA SER A 447 -21.47 5.14 1.02
C SER A 447 -22.40 4.00 0.62
N HIS A 448 -22.08 2.75 0.97
CA HIS A 448 -22.93 1.58 0.71
C HIS A 448 -24.20 1.56 1.59
N GLU A 449 -24.15 2.16 2.78
CA GLU A 449 -25.32 2.43 3.64
C GLU A 449 -26.07 3.73 3.28
N GLY A 450 -25.71 4.37 2.17
CA GLY A 450 -26.41 5.54 1.63
C GLY A 450 -25.97 6.88 2.23
N PHE A 451 -24.92 6.93 3.05
CA PHE A 451 -24.38 8.20 3.53
C PHE A 451 -23.70 8.96 2.38
N GLY A 452 -23.82 10.28 2.35
CA GLY A 452 -22.95 11.15 1.55
C GLY A 452 -21.56 11.18 2.20
N VAL A 453 -20.51 10.85 1.47
CA VAL A 453 -19.15 10.77 2.01
C VAL A 453 -18.28 11.82 1.33
N VAL A 454 -17.86 12.82 2.09
CA VAL A 454 -16.76 13.70 1.70
C VAL A 454 -15.53 13.22 2.43
N ALA A 455 -14.44 12.97 1.71
CA ALA A 455 -13.17 12.61 2.32
C ALA A 455 -12.09 13.64 2.00
N ILE A 456 -11.31 14.01 3.01
CA ILE A 456 -10.21 14.97 2.89
C ILE A 456 -8.88 14.31 3.25
N ASP A 457 -7.81 14.69 2.56
CA ASP A 457 -6.45 14.33 2.93
C ASP A 457 -5.56 15.58 2.91
N GLY A 458 -4.62 15.67 3.87
CA GLY A 458 -3.65 16.76 3.91
C GLY A 458 -2.62 16.66 2.77
N LEU A 459 -2.41 15.47 2.20
CA LEU A 459 -1.54 15.28 1.05
C LEU A 459 -2.26 15.63 -0.25
N LYS A 460 -1.46 16.00 -1.27
CA LYS A 460 -1.94 16.18 -2.64
C LYS A 460 -2.59 14.88 -3.13
N ILE A 461 -3.77 14.97 -3.71
CA ILE A 461 -4.42 13.89 -4.47
C ILE A 461 -4.49 14.37 -5.92
N GLU A 462 -3.83 13.65 -6.83
CA GLU A 462 -3.82 14.00 -8.25
C GLU A 462 -5.23 13.89 -8.85
N PRO A 463 -5.64 14.75 -9.78
CA PRO A 463 -6.88 14.58 -10.52
C PRO A 463 -6.92 13.24 -11.26
N ILE A 464 -8.10 12.65 -11.35
CA ILE A 464 -8.34 11.43 -12.11
C ILE A 464 -8.92 11.77 -13.49
N ASP A 465 -8.55 11.00 -14.52
CA ASP A 465 -9.15 11.13 -15.85
C ASP A 465 -10.66 10.82 -15.79
N GLU A 466 -11.47 11.79 -16.18
CA GLU A 466 -12.94 11.71 -16.17
C GLU A 466 -13.47 10.53 -17.00
N LYS A 467 -12.75 10.09 -18.04
CA LYS A 467 -13.13 8.91 -18.83
C LYS A 467 -13.14 7.64 -18.00
N LEU A 468 -12.23 7.52 -17.03
CA LEU A 468 -12.21 6.38 -16.12
C LEU A 468 -13.43 6.35 -15.19
N LEU A 469 -14.10 7.48 -14.99
CA LEU A 469 -15.32 7.57 -14.19
C LEU A 469 -16.61 7.44 -15.02
N SER A 470 -16.57 7.86 -16.29
CA SER A 470 -17.75 8.00 -17.14
C SER A 470 -17.88 6.93 -18.24
N GLU A 471 -16.85 6.13 -18.49
CA GLU A 471 -16.85 5.08 -19.52
C GLU A 471 -16.54 3.67 -18.96
N PRO A 472 -17.08 2.59 -19.56
CA PRO A 472 -16.78 1.23 -19.14
C PRO A 472 -15.33 0.82 -19.47
N ILE A 473 -14.65 0.20 -18.51
CA ILE A 473 -13.27 -0.31 -18.68
C ILE A 473 -13.35 -1.75 -19.19
N ARG A 474 -13.03 -1.94 -20.47
CA ARG A 474 -13.03 -3.27 -21.10
C ARG A 474 -11.84 -4.13 -20.69
N ASP A 475 -10.67 -3.54 -20.50
CA ASP A 475 -9.45 -4.26 -20.13
C ASP A 475 -8.76 -3.53 -18.99
N ALA A 476 -8.83 -4.10 -17.77
CA ALA A 476 -8.26 -3.45 -16.60
C ALA A 476 -6.74 -3.26 -16.71
N ARG A 477 -6.03 -4.02 -17.56
CA ARG A 477 -4.56 -3.88 -17.74
C ARG A 477 -4.15 -2.49 -18.20
N MET A 478 -5.04 -1.71 -18.82
CA MET A 478 -4.77 -0.31 -19.15
C MET A 478 -4.58 0.60 -17.93
N LEU A 479 -4.93 0.12 -16.74
CA LEU A 479 -4.72 0.82 -15.47
C LEU A 479 -3.32 0.60 -14.89
N TRP A 480 -2.55 -0.37 -15.42
CA TRP A 480 -1.22 -0.72 -14.92
C TRP A 480 -0.14 0.07 -15.63
N ASP A 481 0.51 0.92 -14.86
CA ASP A 481 1.70 1.67 -15.25
C ASP A 481 2.92 1.09 -14.50
N GLU A 482 4.11 1.15 -15.10
CA GLU A 482 5.35 0.82 -14.38
C GLU A 482 5.54 1.79 -13.21
N LEU A 483 5.94 1.26 -12.05
CA LEU A 483 5.93 2.03 -10.80
C LEU A 483 6.91 3.20 -10.79
N ASP A 484 7.98 3.11 -11.59
CA ASP A 484 8.99 4.16 -11.75
C ASP A 484 8.59 5.27 -12.73
N ASP A 485 7.53 5.08 -13.53
CA ASP A 485 7.03 6.06 -14.51
C ASP A 485 5.64 6.63 -14.16
N ARG A 486 4.84 5.89 -13.39
CA ARG A 486 3.44 6.27 -13.11
C ARG A 486 3.30 7.62 -12.40
N ILE A 487 2.21 8.33 -12.64
CA ILE A 487 1.83 9.50 -11.84
C ILE A 487 1.57 9.06 -10.39
N LEU A 488 2.12 9.81 -9.45
CA LEU A 488 1.99 9.54 -8.02
C LEU A 488 0.66 10.07 -7.53
N ALA A 489 -0.34 9.19 -7.41
CA ALA A 489 -1.74 9.59 -7.26
C ALA A 489 -2.03 10.30 -5.93
N GLY A 490 -1.21 10.05 -4.89
CA GLY A 490 -1.37 10.63 -3.56
C GLY A 490 -2.57 10.09 -2.77
N PHE A 491 -3.23 9.05 -3.28
CA PHE A 491 -4.35 8.35 -2.66
C PHE A 491 -3.88 7.00 -2.10
N GLY A 492 -4.32 6.62 -0.90
CA GLY A 492 -3.98 5.33 -0.27
C GLY A 492 -3.13 5.43 1.00
N GLY A 493 -2.74 6.64 1.40
CA GLY A 493 -1.96 6.87 2.62
C GLY A 493 -0.63 6.11 2.60
N VAL A 494 -0.31 5.39 3.68
CA VAL A 494 0.94 4.61 3.80
C VAL A 494 1.11 3.58 2.67
N SER A 495 0.03 3.08 2.05
CA SER A 495 0.13 2.18 0.91
C SER A 495 0.71 2.86 -0.34
N GLU A 496 0.56 4.18 -0.47
CA GLU A 496 1.09 4.97 -1.59
C GLU A 496 2.52 5.46 -1.31
N TYR A 497 2.75 6.05 -0.13
CA TYR A 497 4.00 6.75 0.18
C TYR A 497 4.95 6.02 1.14
N GLY A 498 4.47 4.97 1.83
CA GLY A 498 5.24 4.23 2.83
C GLY A 498 5.71 2.87 2.31
N ILE A 499 4.77 2.06 1.82
CA ILE A 499 5.06 0.75 1.22
C ILE A 499 5.78 0.98 -0.10
N THR A 500 6.87 0.26 -0.32
CA THR A 500 7.80 0.45 -1.44
C THR A 500 7.37 -0.33 -2.68
N VAL A 501 8.24 -0.43 -3.67
CA VAL A 501 8.04 -1.15 -4.94
C VAL A 501 7.91 -2.68 -4.77
N ARG A 502 7.89 -3.18 -3.53
CA ARG A 502 7.56 -4.58 -3.21
C ARG A 502 6.08 -4.90 -3.35
N TRP A 503 5.21 -3.89 -3.46
CA TRP A 503 3.78 -4.06 -3.71
C TRP A 503 3.34 -3.25 -4.94
N ASP A 504 2.40 -3.81 -5.69
CA ASP A 504 1.89 -3.24 -6.94
C ASP A 504 0.86 -2.12 -6.66
N LYS A 505 1.36 -0.89 -6.59
CA LYS A 505 0.56 0.30 -6.24
C LYS A 505 -0.54 0.62 -7.27
N ASN A 506 -0.54 -0.01 -8.45
CA ASN A 506 -1.63 0.16 -9.42
C ASN A 506 -3.00 -0.28 -8.86
N PHE A 507 -3.03 -1.15 -7.85
CA PHE A 507 -4.28 -1.51 -7.17
C PHE A 507 -4.96 -0.34 -6.45
N LEU A 508 -4.22 0.69 -6.04
CA LEU A 508 -4.82 1.92 -5.48
C LEU A 508 -5.68 2.66 -6.50
N LYS A 509 -5.28 2.63 -7.78
CA LYS A 509 -6.06 3.20 -8.90
C LYS A 509 -7.40 2.46 -9.06
N VAL A 510 -7.41 1.13 -8.89
CA VAL A 510 -8.62 0.30 -8.92
C VAL A 510 -9.60 0.70 -7.81
N ILE A 511 -9.12 0.83 -6.56
CA ILE A 511 -9.94 1.27 -5.42
C ILE A 511 -10.49 2.68 -5.68
N ARG A 512 -9.62 3.58 -6.10
CA ARG A 512 -9.97 4.99 -6.32
C ARG A 512 -11.08 5.15 -7.34
N ILE A 513 -10.95 4.52 -8.51
CA ILE A 513 -12.00 4.55 -9.56
C ILE A 513 -13.30 3.96 -9.01
N ALA A 514 -13.22 2.84 -8.27
CA ALA A 514 -14.40 2.18 -7.75
C ALA A 514 -15.20 3.05 -6.76
N LEU A 515 -14.50 3.86 -5.94
CA LEU A 515 -15.11 4.78 -4.99
C LEU A 515 -15.60 6.07 -5.65
N GLU A 516 -14.79 6.72 -6.50
CA GLU A 516 -15.17 7.99 -7.13
C GLU A 516 -16.25 7.83 -8.22
N ARG A 517 -16.53 6.60 -8.69
CA ARG A 517 -17.72 6.30 -9.50
C ARG A 517 -19.03 6.31 -8.72
N LYS A 518 -19.00 6.29 -7.37
CA LYS A 518 -20.20 6.37 -6.54
C LYS A 518 -20.67 7.83 -6.48
N LYS A 519 -21.95 8.06 -6.76
CA LYS A 519 -22.53 9.42 -6.84
C LYS A 519 -22.50 10.20 -5.53
N ASN A 520 -22.45 9.49 -4.40
CA ASN A 520 -22.46 10.01 -3.05
C ASN A 520 -21.05 10.05 -2.41
N VAL A 521 -19.98 10.09 -3.20
CA VAL A 521 -18.59 10.15 -2.72
C VAL A 521 -17.84 11.30 -3.39
N ARG A 522 -17.07 12.08 -2.60
CA ARG A 522 -16.19 13.14 -3.12
C ARG A 522 -14.89 13.24 -2.32
N PHE A 523 -13.75 13.36 -2.99
CA PHE A 523 -12.42 13.43 -2.37
C PHE A 523 -11.74 14.78 -2.61
N TYR A 524 -11.04 15.29 -1.59
CA TYR A 524 -10.22 16.49 -1.68
C TYR A 524 -8.83 16.24 -1.09
N GLY A 525 -7.78 16.53 -1.87
CA GLY A 525 -6.39 16.52 -1.40
C GLY A 525 -5.91 17.91 -1.02
N GLY A 526 -4.85 18.00 -0.22
CA GLY A 526 -4.29 19.27 0.25
C GLY A 526 -5.14 19.97 1.31
N VAL A 527 -6.15 19.31 1.88
CA VAL A 527 -7.06 19.89 2.86
C VAL A 527 -6.71 19.34 4.24
N ARG A 528 -6.16 20.20 5.10
CA ARG A 528 -5.70 19.80 6.43
C ARG A 528 -6.83 19.95 7.45
N PHE A 529 -7.20 18.84 8.08
CA PHE A 529 -8.13 18.88 9.22
C PHE A 529 -7.45 19.48 10.47
N GLY A 530 -8.12 20.43 11.12
CA GLY A 530 -7.59 21.26 12.21
C GLY A 530 -6.88 22.54 11.77
N GLY A 531 -6.59 22.69 10.47
CA GLY A 531 -5.99 23.89 9.87
C GLY A 531 -6.89 24.52 8.82
N THR A 532 -6.96 23.91 7.63
CA THR A 532 -7.84 24.37 6.54
C THR A 532 -9.32 24.24 6.94
N LEU A 533 -9.67 23.12 7.57
CA LEU A 533 -11.03 22.80 7.98
C LEU A 533 -11.04 22.37 9.45
N THR A 534 -11.80 23.05 10.29
CA THR A 534 -11.95 22.76 11.72
C THR A 534 -13.20 21.92 11.99
N ILE A 535 -13.36 21.44 13.23
CA ILE A 535 -14.60 20.75 13.67
C ILE A 535 -15.81 21.68 13.55
N GLY A 536 -15.66 22.96 13.93
CA GLY A 536 -16.73 23.96 13.83
C GLY A 536 -17.15 24.19 12.39
N ASP A 537 -16.19 24.34 11.47
CA ASP A 537 -16.48 24.48 10.04
C ASP A 537 -17.30 23.30 9.52
N ALA A 538 -16.85 22.07 9.84
CA ALA A 538 -17.50 20.85 9.37
C ALA A 538 -18.93 20.71 9.91
N PHE A 539 -19.13 20.92 11.21
CA PHE A 539 -20.42 20.71 11.83
C PHE A 539 -21.38 21.89 11.65
N ASP A 540 -20.95 23.12 11.89
CA ASP A 540 -21.84 24.27 12.01
C ASP A 540 -22.09 24.98 10.69
N GLU A 541 -21.12 24.99 9.79
CA GLU A 541 -21.24 25.68 8.50
C GLU A 541 -21.57 24.73 7.36
N LEU A 542 -20.80 23.63 7.25
CA LEU A 542 -20.94 22.67 6.16
C LEU A 542 -22.06 21.65 6.41
N GLY A 543 -22.57 21.58 7.64
CA GLY A 543 -23.71 20.75 7.99
C GLY A 543 -23.44 19.24 7.92
N PHE A 544 -22.19 18.80 8.13
CA PHE A 544 -21.92 17.38 8.27
C PHE A 544 -22.63 16.82 9.52
N ASP A 545 -23.10 15.58 9.44
CA ASP A 545 -23.76 14.90 10.55
C ASP A 545 -22.75 14.15 11.44
N HIS A 546 -21.60 13.76 10.88
CA HIS A 546 -20.57 12.99 11.59
C HIS A 546 -19.17 13.26 11.04
N ILE A 547 -18.15 13.16 11.89
CA ILE A 547 -16.73 13.20 11.49
C ILE A 547 -16.04 11.89 11.86
N ALA A 548 -15.34 11.29 10.91
CA ALA A 548 -14.59 10.05 11.07
C ALA A 548 -13.09 10.28 10.86
N ILE A 549 -12.29 10.17 11.92
CA ILE A 549 -10.85 10.39 11.89
C ILE A 549 -10.11 9.10 11.52
N ALA A 550 -9.54 9.07 10.32
CA ALA A 550 -8.68 8.00 9.81
C ALA A 550 -7.30 8.56 9.41
N ALA A 551 -6.77 9.49 10.21
CA ALA A 551 -5.57 10.28 9.91
C ALA A 551 -4.24 9.51 10.02
N GLY A 552 -4.29 8.26 10.50
CA GLY A 552 -3.14 7.35 10.56
C GLY A 552 -2.10 7.73 11.62
N ALA A 553 -0.87 7.25 11.43
CA ALA A 553 0.28 7.55 12.29
C ALA A 553 1.38 8.28 11.50
N GLY A 554 1.48 9.60 11.69
CA GLY A 554 2.41 10.45 10.93
C GLY A 554 3.57 11.04 11.73
N THR A 555 3.55 10.97 13.07
CA THR A 555 4.56 11.65 13.90
C THR A 555 5.77 10.74 14.12
N PRO A 556 6.98 11.08 13.62
CA PRO A 556 8.16 10.23 13.78
C PRO A 556 8.67 10.24 15.23
N THR A 557 9.12 9.09 15.71
CA THR A 557 9.79 9.00 17.02
C THR A 557 11.20 9.56 16.94
N VAL A 558 11.52 10.51 17.84
CA VAL A 558 12.86 11.10 17.93
C VAL A 558 13.74 10.24 18.84
N VAL A 559 14.75 9.61 18.26
CA VAL A 559 15.79 8.90 19.02
C VAL A 559 16.67 9.88 19.78
N ARG A 560 16.96 9.59 21.05
CA ARG A 560 17.88 10.38 21.87
C ARG A 560 19.32 10.09 21.43
N MET A 561 19.90 11.02 20.69
CA MET A 561 21.28 10.97 20.19
C MET A 561 21.79 12.40 20.11
N LYS A 562 23.03 12.67 20.52
CA LYS A 562 23.64 13.98 20.34
C LYS A 562 23.79 14.28 18.84
N ASN A 563 23.49 15.51 18.44
CA ASN A 563 23.53 15.96 17.03
C ASN A 563 22.51 15.26 16.09
N ASN A 564 21.37 14.77 16.58
CA ASN A 564 20.34 14.07 15.78
C ASN A 564 19.66 14.89 14.66
N LEU A 565 19.99 16.17 14.50
CA LEU A 565 19.42 17.07 13.49
C LEU A 565 20.50 17.71 12.60
N ILE A 566 21.75 17.23 12.65
CA ILE A 566 22.80 17.72 11.74
C ILE A 566 22.51 17.28 10.30
N ARG A 567 23.15 17.96 9.34
CA ARG A 567 22.99 17.68 7.90
C ARG A 567 23.36 16.23 7.59
N GLY A 568 22.58 15.60 6.73
CA GLY A 568 22.72 14.18 6.36
C GLY A 568 21.93 13.20 7.25
N ILE A 569 21.26 13.67 8.31
CA ILE A 569 20.33 12.85 9.12
C ILE A 569 18.89 13.22 8.79
N ARG A 570 18.05 12.21 8.50
CA ARG A 570 16.60 12.39 8.30
C ARG A 570 15.79 11.33 9.04
N LYS A 571 14.50 11.58 9.22
CA LYS A 571 13.58 10.53 9.66
C LYS A 571 13.24 9.65 8.46
N ALA A 572 13.14 8.35 8.67
CA ALA A 572 12.87 7.40 7.60
C ALA A 572 11.52 7.65 6.92
N SER A 573 10.49 8.03 7.69
CA SER A 573 9.18 8.41 7.14
C SER A 573 9.27 9.63 6.23
N ASP A 574 10.03 10.66 6.61
CA ASP A 574 10.27 11.84 5.77
C ASP A 574 11.01 11.48 4.47
N PHE A 575 12.07 10.67 4.56
CA PHE A 575 12.78 10.18 3.36
C PHE A 575 11.85 9.41 2.41
N LEU A 576 11.12 8.40 2.91
CA LEU A 576 10.23 7.59 2.09
C LEU A 576 9.11 8.44 1.48
N MET A 577 8.46 9.29 2.28
CA MET A 577 7.41 10.18 1.79
C MET A 577 7.92 11.15 0.74
N ALA A 578 9.08 11.79 0.98
CA ALA A 578 9.67 12.72 0.02
C ALA A 578 10.03 11.98 -1.28
N LEU A 579 10.67 10.82 -1.19
CA LEU A 579 11.07 10.02 -2.35
C LEU A 579 9.85 9.62 -3.19
N GLN A 580 8.82 9.11 -2.51
CA GLN A 580 7.63 8.54 -3.13
C GLN A 580 6.61 9.59 -3.59
N LEU A 581 6.47 10.75 -2.94
CA LEU A 581 5.47 11.76 -3.32
C LEU A 581 6.00 12.85 -4.25
N THR A 582 7.32 13.07 -4.30
CA THR A 582 7.93 14.00 -5.27
C THR A 582 8.37 13.30 -6.55
N GLY A 583 8.46 11.96 -6.52
CA GLY A 583 8.99 11.18 -7.62
C GLY A 583 10.47 11.46 -7.86
N ALA A 584 11.26 11.72 -6.80
CA ALA A 584 12.69 12.02 -6.93
C ALA A 584 13.48 10.87 -7.59
N PHE A 585 12.97 9.64 -7.50
CA PHE A 585 13.51 8.48 -8.20
C PHE A 585 13.23 8.46 -9.71
N LYS A 586 12.31 9.28 -10.22
CA LYS A 586 12.00 9.31 -11.65
C LYS A 586 13.11 10.04 -12.39
N LYS A 587 13.50 9.50 -13.55
CA LYS A 587 14.51 10.13 -14.41
C LYS A 587 14.07 11.51 -14.91
N ASN A 588 12.79 11.65 -15.26
CA ASN A 588 12.20 12.88 -15.79
C ASN A 588 11.72 13.89 -14.73
N SER A 589 11.86 13.60 -13.44
CA SER A 589 11.46 14.53 -12.36
C SER A 589 12.56 15.58 -12.12
N MET A 590 12.19 16.80 -11.75
CA MET A 590 13.19 17.77 -11.26
C MET A 590 13.59 17.56 -9.80
N ALA A 591 12.76 16.85 -9.02
CA ALA A 591 13.02 16.61 -7.60
C ALA A 591 14.23 15.70 -7.40
N ASN A 592 15.05 15.99 -6.39
CA ASN A 592 16.19 15.18 -5.98
C ASN A 592 16.33 15.21 -4.46
N LEU A 593 16.66 14.07 -3.87
CA LEU A 593 17.02 13.97 -2.45
C LEU A 593 18.53 13.75 -2.38
N GLN A 594 19.25 14.58 -1.65
CA GLN A 594 20.69 14.33 -1.48
C GLN A 594 20.91 13.14 -0.54
N VAL A 595 21.39 12.02 -1.08
CA VAL A 595 21.91 10.86 -0.34
C VAL A 595 23.39 10.68 -0.67
N ARG A 596 24.20 10.32 0.33
CA ARG A 596 25.64 10.03 0.21
C ARG A 596 25.95 8.69 0.88
N LEU A 597 26.93 7.95 0.34
CA LEU A 597 27.37 6.66 0.88
C LEU A 597 28.71 6.79 1.63
N PRO A 598 28.99 5.94 2.64
CA PRO A 598 28.12 4.89 3.20
C PRO A 598 26.86 5.45 3.88
N ALA A 599 25.79 4.66 3.92
CA ALA A 599 24.55 5.06 4.60
C ALA A 599 24.17 4.08 5.72
N ALA A 600 23.50 4.61 6.76
CA ALA A 600 23.01 3.84 7.89
C ALA A 600 21.51 4.06 8.12
N VAL A 601 20.79 2.99 8.47
CA VAL A 601 19.37 3.05 8.83
C VAL A 601 19.21 2.54 10.26
N ILE A 602 18.80 3.41 11.19
CA ILE A 602 18.65 3.07 12.60
C ILE A 602 17.23 2.54 12.83
N GLY A 603 17.08 1.23 13.07
CA GLY A 603 15.78 0.58 13.29
C GLY A 603 15.78 -0.90 12.92
N GLY A 604 14.70 -1.60 13.26
CA GLY A 604 14.53 -3.04 12.96
C GLY A 604 13.13 -3.45 12.51
N GLY A 605 12.24 -2.47 12.23
CA GLY A 605 10.92 -2.72 11.69
C GLY A 605 10.90 -2.69 10.16
N LEU A 606 9.73 -2.90 9.56
CA LEU A 606 9.55 -2.82 8.10
C LEU A 606 10.01 -1.49 7.52
N THR A 607 9.72 -0.36 8.18
CA THR A 607 10.19 0.96 7.75
C THR A 607 11.71 1.02 7.59
N ALA A 608 12.48 0.32 8.44
CA ALA A 608 13.93 0.27 8.32
C ALA A 608 14.38 -0.56 7.10
N ILE A 609 13.70 -1.69 6.86
CA ILE A 609 13.93 -2.54 5.68
C ILE A 609 13.63 -1.79 4.39
N ASP A 610 12.43 -1.20 4.30
CA ASP A 610 11.97 -0.40 3.16
C ASP A 610 12.90 0.80 2.91
N THR A 611 13.32 1.50 3.97
CA THR A 611 14.28 2.63 3.81
C THR A 611 15.63 2.18 3.30
N ALA A 612 16.14 1.03 3.77
CA ALA A 612 17.44 0.53 3.35
C ALA A 612 17.45 0.08 1.88
N THR A 613 16.42 -0.63 1.43
CA THR A 613 16.29 -1.07 0.02
C THR A 613 16.09 0.12 -0.92
N GLU A 614 15.29 1.12 -0.52
CA GLU A 614 15.08 2.33 -1.31
C GLU A 614 16.34 3.20 -1.37
N LEU A 615 17.09 3.37 -0.27
CA LEU A 615 18.38 4.06 -0.30
C LEU A 615 19.36 3.40 -1.26
N PHE A 616 19.45 2.07 -1.22
CA PHE A 616 20.34 1.29 -2.05
C PHE A 616 20.01 1.46 -3.54
N ALA A 617 18.72 1.39 -3.89
CA ALA A 617 18.25 1.55 -5.26
C ALA A 617 18.28 3.01 -5.75
N TYR A 618 18.06 3.98 -4.86
CA TYR A 618 18.01 5.40 -5.20
C TYR A 618 19.37 5.96 -5.57
N TYR A 619 20.43 5.56 -4.86
CA TYR A 619 21.74 6.18 -5.03
C TYR A 619 22.27 6.09 -6.48
N PRO A 620 22.26 4.93 -7.17
CA PRO A 620 22.64 4.86 -8.59
C PRO A 620 21.82 5.78 -9.50
N VAL A 621 20.52 5.88 -9.25
CA VAL A 621 19.60 6.74 -10.04
C VAL A 621 19.94 8.21 -9.84
N GLN A 622 20.15 8.63 -8.59
CA GLN A 622 20.49 10.01 -8.25
C GLN A 622 21.79 10.45 -8.92
N VAL A 623 22.86 9.67 -8.82
CA VAL A 623 24.18 10.05 -9.36
C VAL A 623 24.21 10.04 -10.88
N GLU A 624 23.50 9.10 -11.52
CA GLU A 624 23.34 9.08 -12.98
C GLU A 624 22.54 10.28 -13.49
N LYS A 625 21.45 10.63 -12.80
CA LYS A 625 20.64 11.81 -13.13
C LYS A 625 21.42 13.11 -12.96
N ILE A 626 22.23 13.23 -11.91
CA ILE A 626 23.10 14.39 -11.69
C ILE A 626 24.17 14.49 -12.78
N LEU A 627 24.77 13.37 -13.18
CA LEU A 627 25.72 13.35 -14.30
C LEU A 627 25.06 13.82 -15.61
N ASP A 628 23.89 13.28 -15.95
CA ASP A 628 23.14 13.66 -17.15
C ASP A 628 22.83 15.17 -17.16
N HIS A 629 22.37 15.72 -16.03
CA HIS A 629 22.09 17.15 -15.91
C HIS A 629 23.36 18.00 -15.99
N TYR A 630 24.43 17.59 -15.31
CA TYR A 630 25.70 18.33 -15.31
C TYR A 630 26.30 18.40 -16.72
N GLU A 631 26.33 17.29 -17.45
CA GLU A 631 26.84 17.24 -18.83
C GLU A 631 26.00 18.11 -19.77
N THR A 632 24.66 18.09 -19.61
CA THR A 632 23.73 18.92 -20.39
C THR A 632 23.99 20.41 -20.16
N ILE A 633 24.04 20.86 -18.90
CA ILE A 633 24.25 22.28 -18.57
C ILE A 633 25.67 22.72 -18.97
N CYS A 634 26.68 21.85 -18.81
CA CYS A 634 28.04 22.16 -19.25
C CYS A 634 28.17 22.30 -20.76
N ALA A 635 27.37 21.57 -21.56
CA ALA A 635 27.35 21.72 -23.00
C ALA A 635 26.89 23.13 -23.43
N ASP A 636 25.97 23.73 -22.67
CA ASP A 636 25.42 25.06 -22.97
C ASP A 636 26.25 26.22 -22.38
N PHE A 637 26.75 26.08 -21.14
CA PHE A 637 27.36 27.18 -20.39
C PHE A 637 28.87 27.02 -20.10
N GLY A 638 29.43 25.83 -20.34
CA GLY A 638 30.80 25.47 -19.98
C GLY A 638 30.97 25.09 -18.51
N ALA A 639 31.88 24.13 -18.25
CA ALA A 639 32.08 23.55 -16.92
C ALA A 639 32.56 24.56 -15.88
N ASP A 640 33.44 25.50 -16.24
CA ASP A 640 33.95 26.52 -15.31
C ASP A 640 32.83 27.43 -14.81
N THR A 641 31.93 27.85 -15.69
CA THR A 641 30.76 28.67 -15.36
C THR A 641 29.83 27.94 -14.40
N VAL A 642 29.52 26.67 -14.69
CA VAL A 642 28.65 25.83 -13.85
C VAL A 642 29.27 25.61 -12.48
N ARG A 643 30.57 25.33 -12.41
CA ARG A 643 31.26 25.04 -11.15
C ARG A 643 31.46 26.29 -10.29
N ALA A 644 31.55 27.48 -10.88
CA ALA A 644 31.75 28.72 -10.15
C ALA A 644 30.58 29.10 -9.23
N SER A 645 29.39 28.53 -9.42
CA SER A 645 28.22 28.76 -8.55
C SER A 645 28.18 27.89 -7.29
N TYR A 646 29.05 26.90 -7.19
CA TYR A 646 29.08 25.95 -6.07
C TYR A 646 30.14 26.33 -5.04
N ASP A 647 29.85 26.07 -3.77
CA ASP A 647 30.84 26.19 -2.70
C ASP A 647 31.79 24.97 -2.62
N ALA A 648 32.75 25.03 -1.68
CA ALA A 648 33.75 23.98 -1.53
C ALA A 648 33.18 22.61 -1.09
N GLU A 649 32.08 22.59 -0.34
CA GLU A 649 31.40 21.36 0.05
C GLU A 649 30.65 20.79 -1.14
N GLU A 650 29.85 21.63 -1.81
CA GLU A 650 29.03 21.22 -2.94
C GLU A 650 29.88 20.72 -4.12
N LEU A 651 31.03 21.34 -4.39
CA LEU A 651 31.97 20.86 -5.40
C LEU A 651 32.50 19.45 -5.07
N ARG A 652 32.80 19.16 -3.80
CA ARG A 652 33.25 17.82 -3.40
C ARG A 652 32.14 16.77 -3.57
N ILE A 653 30.91 17.13 -3.24
CA ILE A 653 29.75 16.26 -3.41
C ILE A 653 29.46 16.05 -4.91
N LEU A 654 29.52 17.11 -5.71
CA LEU A 654 29.36 17.04 -7.15
C LEU A 654 30.41 16.10 -7.76
N ASP A 655 31.69 16.27 -7.41
CA ASP A 655 32.76 15.41 -7.94
C ASP A 655 32.57 13.94 -7.55
N GLU A 656 32.19 13.65 -6.30
CA GLU A 656 31.79 12.31 -5.84
C GLU A 656 30.66 11.73 -6.72
N PHE A 657 29.60 12.50 -6.94
CA PHE A 657 28.45 12.05 -7.73
C PHE A 657 28.77 11.90 -9.22
N LEU A 658 29.61 12.76 -9.79
CA LEU A 658 30.04 12.62 -11.19
C LEU A 658 30.91 11.39 -11.39
N GLU A 659 31.81 11.08 -10.45
CA GLU A 659 32.60 9.84 -10.47
C GLU A 659 31.69 8.61 -10.41
N HIS A 660 30.78 8.57 -9.44
CA HIS A 660 29.88 7.43 -9.26
C HIS A 660 28.89 7.30 -10.41
N GLY A 661 28.38 8.41 -10.95
CA GLY A 661 27.50 8.44 -12.12
C GLY A 661 28.17 7.83 -13.35
N ARG A 662 29.46 8.10 -13.58
CA ARG A 662 30.22 7.48 -14.68
C ARG A 662 30.39 5.98 -14.46
N ALA A 663 30.62 5.53 -13.22
CA ALA A 663 30.70 4.12 -12.89
C ALA A 663 29.36 3.39 -13.10
N VAL A 664 28.24 4.01 -12.72
CA VAL A 664 26.88 3.51 -12.99
C VAL A 664 26.64 3.38 -14.50
N ARG A 665 26.96 4.42 -15.28
CA ARG A 665 26.82 4.40 -16.74
C ARG A 665 27.69 3.32 -17.39
N ALA A 666 28.92 3.12 -16.89
CA ALA A 666 29.82 2.06 -17.34
C ALA A 666 29.25 0.65 -17.05
N GLU A 667 28.67 0.45 -15.86
CA GLU A 667 28.00 -0.81 -15.51
C GLU A 667 26.77 -1.07 -16.39
N ARG A 668 25.96 -0.05 -16.67
CA ARG A 668 24.84 -0.18 -17.63
C ARG A 668 25.34 -0.57 -19.02
N ALA A 669 26.39 0.07 -19.51
CA ALA A 669 26.98 -0.24 -20.81
C ALA A 669 27.51 -1.69 -20.87
N ARG A 670 28.20 -2.13 -19.80
CA ARG A 670 28.69 -3.51 -19.66
C ARG A 670 27.54 -4.52 -19.64
N ALA A 671 26.51 -4.28 -18.84
CA ALA A 671 25.35 -5.14 -18.72
C ALA A 671 24.56 -5.23 -20.04
N ALA A 672 24.39 -4.11 -20.74
CA ALA A 672 23.77 -4.08 -22.07
C ALA A 672 24.59 -4.88 -23.10
N ALA A 673 25.92 -4.75 -23.11
CA ALA A 673 26.80 -5.53 -23.98
C ALA A 673 26.73 -7.04 -23.70
N ALA A 674 26.42 -7.43 -22.47
CA ALA A 674 26.24 -8.82 -22.03
C ALA A 674 24.77 -9.29 -22.06
N ALA A 675 23.82 -8.45 -22.49
CA ALA A 675 22.38 -8.70 -22.47
C ALA A 675 21.83 -9.16 -21.10
N GLU A 676 22.28 -8.53 -20.02
CA GLU A 676 21.87 -8.83 -18.65
C GLU A 676 21.43 -7.58 -17.87
N THR A 677 20.82 -7.79 -16.69
CA THR A 677 20.48 -6.69 -15.77
C THR A 677 21.75 -6.10 -15.14
N PRO A 678 21.88 -4.76 -15.07
CA PRO A 678 22.95 -4.08 -14.35
C PRO A 678 23.09 -4.58 -12.91
N ASN A 679 24.32 -4.75 -12.46
CA ASN A 679 24.65 -5.19 -11.12
C ASN A 679 25.31 -4.04 -10.33
N PHE A 680 24.50 -3.28 -9.60
CA PHE A 680 25.00 -2.17 -8.78
C PHE A 680 25.53 -2.60 -7.42
N ILE A 681 25.36 -3.88 -7.02
CA ILE A 681 25.76 -4.35 -5.68
C ILE A 681 27.26 -4.15 -5.42
N PRO A 682 28.18 -4.55 -6.32
CA PRO A 682 29.61 -4.32 -6.13
C PRO A 682 29.96 -2.83 -6.01
N LEU A 683 29.34 -1.98 -6.83
CA LEU A 683 29.59 -0.53 -6.83
C LEU A 683 29.15 0.10 -5.50
N VAL A 684 27.89 -0.10 -5.10
CA VAL A 684 27.35 0.45 -3.86
C VAL A 684 28.14 -0.03 -2.64
N ARG A 685 28.57 -1.29 -2.61
CA ARG A 685 29.45 -1.82 -1.56
C ARG A 685 30.84 -1.18 -1.57
N SER A 686 31.41 -0.92 -2.74
CA SER A 686 32.71 -0.24 -2.84
C SER A 686 32.68 1.19 -2.30
N TRP A 687 31.50 1.83 -2.30
CA TRP A 687 31.24 3.13 -1.70
C TRP A 687 30.80 3.05 -0.22
N GLY A 688 30.92 1.86 0.39
CA GLY A 688 30.64 1.62 1.81
C GLY A 688 29.25 1.04 2.11
N GLY A 689 28.36 0.99 1.12
CA GLY A 689 27.07 0.29 1.19
C GLY A 689 26.02 0.94 2.08
N VAL A 690 24.94 0.20 2.31
CA VAL A 690 23.82 0.57 3.20
C VAL A 690 23.76 -0.46 4.35
N THR A 691 23.78 0.04 5.59
CA THR A 691 23.74 -0.81 6.80
C THR A 691 22.51 -0.50 7.65
N ILE A 692 21.68 -1.50 7.93
CA ILE A 692 20.65 -1.41 8.97
C ILE A 692 21.34 -1.62 10.32
N VAL A 693 21.08 -0.73 11.28
CA VAL A 693 21.65 -0.79 12.64
C VAL A 693 20.52 -0.94 13.64
N TYR A 694 20.55 -2.01 14.44
CA TYR A 694 19.52 -2.33 15.40
C TYR A 694 20.09 -2.59 16.80
N ARG A 695 19.37 -2.10 17.82
CA ARG A 695 19.80 -2.16 19.23
C ARG A 695 19.72 -3.55 19.88
N LYS A 696 19.16 -4.56 19.20
CA LYS A 696 19.08 -5.96 19.67
C LYS A 696 19.54 -6.90 18.56
N LEU A 697 19.33 -8.19 18.75
CA LEU A 697 19.55 -9.20 17.72
C LEU A 697 18.58 -9.05 16.55
N LEU A 698 18.99 -9.53 15.37
CA LEU A 698 18.13 -9.61 14.19
C LEU A 698 16.82 -10.36 14.50
N ILE A 699 16.89 -11.48 15.22
CA ILE A 699 15.72 -12.30 15.59
C ILE A 699 14.72 -11.60 16.52
N ASP A 700 15.18 -10.56 17.22
CA ASP A 700 14.34 -9.72 18.09
C ASP A 700 13.67 -8.58 17.33
N SER A 701 14.09 -8.34 16.09
CA SER A 701 13.56 -7.26 15.28
C SER A 701 12.10 -7.52 14.87
N PRO A 702 11.23 -6.49 14.88
CA PRO A 702 9.86 -6.63 14.39
C PRO A 702 9.79 -7.12 12.94
N ALA A 703 10.74 -6.73 12.08
CA ALA A 703 10.82 -7.21 10.71
C ALA A 703 11.03 -8.73 10.67
N TYR A 704 11.98 -9.29 11.43
CA TYR A 704 12.18 -10.73 11.47
C TYR A 704 10.94 -11.47 12.00
N ARG A 705 10.37 -11.00 13.11
CA ARG A 705 9.25 -11.69 13.74
C ARG A 705 8.02 -11.68 12.84
N LEU A 706 7.63 -10.50 12.37
CA LEU A 706 6.37 -10.33 11.64
C LEU A 706 6.53 -10.62 10.14
N ASN A 707 7.69 -10.34 9.54
CA ASN A 707 7.89 -10.29 8.08
C ASN A 707 9.32 -10.70 7.67
N HIS A 708 9.83 -11.84 8.18
CA HIS A 708 11.19 -12.32 7.85
C HIS A 708 11.45 -12.43 6.34
N GLU A 709 10.41 -12.65 5.56
CA GLU A 709 10.44 -12.68 4.10
C GLU A 709 10.99 -11.36 3.51
N GLU A 710 10.73 -10.22 4.15
CA GLU A 710 11.24 -8.90 3.76
C GLU A 710 12.70 -8.71 4.14
N VAL A 711 13.14 -9.31 5.26
CA VAL A 711 14.56 -9.33 5.65
C VAL A 711 15.38 -10.14 4.64
N ILE A 712 14.85 -11.28 4.19
CA ILE A 712 15.49 -12.09 3.14
C ILE A 712 15.68 -11.25 1.88
N LYS A 713 14.63 -10.53 1.43
CA LYS A 713 14.71 -9.67 0.22
C LYS A 713 15.72 -8.54 0.38
N ALA A 714 15.81 -7.91 1.55
CA ALA A 714 16.82 -6.90 1.83
C ALA A 714 18.25 -7.46 1.68
N PHE A 715 18.49 -8.66 2.19
CA PHE A 715 19.78 -9.33 2.05
C PHE A 715 20.09 -9.77 0.62
N GLU A 716 19.09 -10.25 -0.13
CA GLU A 716 19.23 -10.53 -1.57
C GLU A 716 19.68 -9.26 -2.33
N GLU A 717 19.26 -8.05 -1.92
CA GLU A 717 19.72 -6.78 -2.53
C GLU A 717 21.11 -6.32 -2.03
N GLY A 718 21.75 -7.07 -1.13
CA GLY A 718 23.12 -6.84 -0.70
C GLY A 718 23.29 -5.89 0.49
N ILE A 719 22.20 -5.58 1.20
CA ILE A 719 22.18 -4.73 2.42
C ILE A 719 22.90 -5.43 3.58
N ALA A 720 23.62 -4.65 4.38
CA ALA A 720 24.24 -5.13 5.61
C ALA A 720 23.33 -4.93 6.82
N TYR A 721 23.48 -5.76 7.85
CA TYR A 721 22.79 -5.62 9.13
C TYR A 721 23.80 -5.65 10.27
N ALA A 722 23.69 -4.68 11.19
CA ALA A 722 24.48 -4.59 12.40
C ALA A 722 23.55 -4.65 13.62
N GLU A 723 23.78 -5.63 14.47
CA GLU A 723 22.95 -5.92 15.64
C GLU A 723 23.65 -5.48 16.94
N ASN A 724 22.86 -5.32 18.00
CA ASN A 724 23.32 -4.94 19.33
C ASN A 724 23.98 -3.55 19.41
N LEU A 725 23.49 -2.57 18.67
CA LEU A 725 24.06 -1.21 18.63
C LEU A 725 22.99 -0.16 18.88
N SER A 726 23.18 0.66 19.92
CA SER A 726 22.30 1.78 20.28
C SER A 726 22.99 3.12 20.00
N PRO A 727 22.38 4.07 19.27
CA PRO A 727 23.06 5.29 18.86
C PRO A 727 23.30 6.25 20.03
N VAL A 728 24.47 6.90 20.03
CA VAL A 728 24.93 7.82 21.09
C VAL A 728 25.14 9.23 20.54
N GLU A 729 25.93 9.38 19.49
CA GLU A 729 26.31 10.68 18.92
C GLU A 729 26.50 10.61 17.41
N ALA A 730 25.98 11.61 16.70
CA ALA A 730 26.34 11.86 15.31
C ALA A 730 27.57 12.79 15.22
N ILE A 731 28.60 12.32 14.52
CA ILE A 731 29.85 13.05 14.36
C ILE A 731 29.82 13.82 13.05
N ALA A 732 30.07 15.12 13.12
CA ALA A 732 30.14 16.00 11.97
C ALA A 732 31.53 15.97 11.29
N ASP A 733 31.52 16.21 9.98
CA ASP A 733 32.69 16.61 9.21
C ASP A 733 32.98 18.12 9.34
N GLU A 734 33.95 18.61 8.59
CA GLU A 734 34.33 20.03 8.56
C GLU A 734 33.25 20.99 8.05
N PHE A 735 32.18 20.49 7.41
CA PHE A 735 31.06 21.28 6.89
C PHE A 735 29.77 21.10 7.71
N GLY A 736 29.84 20.41 8.85
CA GLY A 736 28.67 20.15 9.69
C GLY A 736 27.74 19.05 9.17
N HIS A 737 28.20 18.25 8.21
CA HIS A 737 27.48 17.10 7.69
C HIS A 737 27.90 15.83 8.43
N VAL A 738 26.99 14.87 8.60
CA VAL A 738 27.32 13.61 9.28
C VAL A 738 28.41 12.85 8.50
N LYS A 739 29.42 12.36 9.22
CA LYS A 739 30.48 11.50 8.69
C LYS A 739 30.43 10.08 9.28
N SER A 740 29.97 9.95 10.51
CA SER A 740 29.87 8.70 11.26
C SER A 740 28.92 8.84 12.45
N ILE A 741 28.48 7.70 12.98
CA ILE A 741 27.68 7.61 14.20
C ILE A 741 28.41 6.74 15.22
N LEU A 742 28.47 7.21 16.46
CA LEU A 742 28.90 6.42 17.60
C LEU A 742 27.72 5.62 18.15
N PHE A 743 27.94 4.33 18.37
CA PHE A 743 26.98 3.40 18.94
C PHE A 743 27.54 2.77 20.21
N GLU A 744 26.72 2.65 21.25
CA GLU A 744 27.00 1.84 22.43
C GLU A 744 26.55 0.39 22.16
N LYS A 745 27.47 -0.55 22.39
CA LYS A 745 27.18 -1.97 22.22
C LYS A 745 26.23 -2.45 23.32
N GLN A 746 25.23 -3.20 22.91
CA GLN A 746 24.17 -3.69 23.78
C GLN A 746 24.47 -5.15 24.16
N ILE A 747 24.33 -5.47 25.43
CA ILE A 747 24.48 -6.82 25.97
C ILE A 747 23.23 -7.21 26.75
N VAL A 748 23.02 -8.52 26.92
CA VAL A 748 21.94 -9.05 27.76
C VAL A 748 22.52 -9.49 29.10
N GLU A 749 22.17 -8.77 30.17
CA GLU A 749 22.48 -9.12 31.56
C GLU A 749 21.16 -9.25 32.33
N ASP A 750 21.01 -10.32 33.12
CA ASP A 750 19.76 -10.67 33.84
C ASP A 750 18.50 -10.68 32.96
N GLY A 751 18.65 -11.08 31.69
CA GLY A 751 17.55 -11.13 30.72
C GLY A 751 17.08 -9.76 30.22
N ARG A 752 17.82 -8.68 30.51
CA ARG A 752 17.53 -7.32 30.04
C ARG A 752 18.67 -6.78 29.19
N TRP A 753 18.29 -6.03 28.17
CA TRP A 753 19.23 -5.31 27.31
C TRP A 753 19.80 -4.11 28.07
N GLN A 754 21.12 -3.99 28.11
CA GLN A 754 21.85 -2.94 28.81
C GLN A 754 23.08 -2.49 27.99
N ASP A 755 23.57 -1.30 28.31
CA ASP A 755 24.78 -0.73 27.72
C ASP A 755 26.02 -1.51 28.21
N SER A 756 26.92 -1.86 27.31
CA SER A 756 28.13 -2.62 27.64
C SER A 756 29.30 -1.75 28.12
N GLY A 757 29.21 -0.43 27.93
CA GLY A 757 30.30 0.53 28.09
C GLY A 757 31.31 0.54 26.93
N THR A 758 31.04 -0.20 25.85
CA THR A 758 31.89 -0.28 24.66
C THR A 758 31.25 0.49 23.52
N VAL A 759 31.93 1.55 23.08
CA VAL A 759 31.49 2.38 21.95
C VAL A 759 32.16 1.93 20.65
N VAL A 760 31.37 1.84 19.59
CA VAL A 760 31.80 1.50 18.23
C VAL A 760 31.39 2.62 17.29
N GLU A 761 32.28 3.01 16.38
CA GLU A 761 32.01 4.01 15.34
C GLU A 761 31.62 3.32 14.02
N ILE A 762 30.48 3.71 13.44
CA ILE A 762 30.06 3.28 12.10
C ILE A 762 30.11 4.48 11.14
N PRO A 763 30.91 4.43 10.06
CA PRO A 763 30.90 5.45 9.02
C PRO A 763 29.54 5.57 8.34
N ALA A 764 29.03 6.79 8.23
CA ALA A 764 27.77 7.08 7.54
C ALA A 764 27.73 8.56 7.13
N ARG A 765 27.55 8.81 5.83
CA ARG A 765 27.27 10.14 5.27
C ARG A 765 25.77 10.39 5.12
N SER A 766 24.94 9.36 5.16
CA SER A 766 23.48 9.53 5.23
C SER A 766 22.90 8.61 6.28
N VAL A 767 22.07 9.16 7.16
CA VAL A 767 21.49 8.42 8.28
C VAL A 767 19.99 8.59 8.29
N MET A 768 19.26 7.47 8.23
CA MET A 768 17.80 7.46 8.30
C MET A 768 17.34 6.83 9.60
N VAL A 769 16.55 7.56 10.38
CA VAL A 769 16.04 7.10 11.68
C VAL A 769 14.65 6.50 11.52
N ALA A 770 14.54 5.17 11.68
CA ALA A 770 13.33 4.37 11.55
C ALA A 770 12.88 3.79 12.91
N ALA A 771 12.62 4.69 13.87
CA ALA A 771 12.29 4.33 15.26
C ALA A 771 10.78 4.15 15.55
N GLY A 772 9.94 4.11 14.51
CA GLY A 772 8.49 4.03 14.61
C GLY A 772 7.78 5.39 14.52
N THR A 773 6.46 5.33 14.39
CA THR A 773 5.56 6.50 14.34
C THR A 773 4.52 6.43 15.43
N SER A 774 3.98 7.59 15.81
CA SER A 774 2.88 7.72 16.76
C SER A 774 1.58 8.11 16.04
N PRO A 775 0.42 7.69 16.59
CA PRO A 775 -0.89 8.09 16.08
C PRO A 775 -1.03 9.60 15.90
N ASN A 776 -1.74 10.01 14.85
CA ASN A 776 -1.99 11.42 14.60
C ASN A 776 -3.13 11.94 15.49
N VAL A 777 -2.76 12.51 16.64
CA VAL A 777 -3.66 13.21 17.57
C VAL A 777 -3.43 14.73 17.53
N ILE A 778 -2.93 15.27 16.41
CA ILE A 778 -2.44 16.65 16.32
C ILE A 778 -3.53 17.69 16.63
N TYR A 779 -4.80 17.39 16.33
CA TYR A 779 -5.90 18.31 16.58
C TYR A 779 -5.97 18.71 18.07
N GLU A 780 -5.82 17.75 18.98
CA GLU A 780 -5.82 18.05 20.42
C GLU A 780 -4.62 18.90 20.85
N LYS A 781 -3.47 18.76 20.18
CA LYS A 781 -2.29 19.57 20.48
C LYS A 781 -2.44 21.02 20.00
N GLU A 782 -3.13 21.21 18.88
CA GLU A 782 -3.38 22.54 18.31
C GLU A 782 -4.60 23.23 18.93
N HIS A 783 -5.58 22.44 19.39
CA HIS A 783 -6.81 22.90 20.03
C HIS A 783 -7.01 22.19 21.39
N PRO A 784 -6.21 22.51 22.42
CA PRO A 784 -6.25 21.81 23.70
C PRO A 784 -7.63 21.83 24.37
N GLY A 785 -8.04 20.69 24.91
CA GLY A 785 -9.33 20.49 25.58
C GLY A 785 -10.45 19.98 24.67
N THR A 786 -10.16 19.69 23.39
CA THR A 786 -11.14 19.15 22.43
C THR A 786 -11.40 17.66 22.67
N PHE A 787 -10.33 16.89 22.89
CA PHE A 787 -10.34 15.45 23.04
C PHE A 787 -9.58 15.03 24.31
N ARG A 788 -10.15 14.09 25.06
CA ARG A 788 -9.42 13.33 26.08
C ARG A 788 -8.55 12.29 25.38
N LEU A 789 -7.26 12.29 25.71
CA LEU A 789 -6.33 11.25 25.32
C LEU A 789 -6.30 10.15 26.38
N ASP A 790 -5.80 8.98 26.01
CA ASP A 790 -5.56 7.91 26.97
C ASP A 790 -4.54 8.31 28.04
N LYS A 791 -4.39 7.48 29.09
CA LYS A 791 -3.47 7.75 30.21
C LYS A 791 -1.99 7.92 29.81
N TYR A 792 -1.62 7.55 28.58
CA TYR A 792 -0.28 7.69 28.04
C TYR A 792 -0.13 8.88 27.08
N GLY A 793 -1.22 9.59 26.77
CA GLY A 793 -1.25 10.67 25.79
C GLY A 793 -0.96 10.22 24.36
N GLN A 794 -1.17 8.94 24.04
CA GLN A 794 -0.78 8.33 22.76
C GLN A 794 -1.95 8.20 21.79
N PHE A 795 -3.11 7.78 22.28
CA PHE A 795 -4.33 7.56 21.50
C PHE A 795 -5.46 8.45 22.01
N PHE A 796 -6.52 8.61 21.21
CA PHE A 796 -7.78 9.14 21.72
C PHE A 796 -8.35 8.17 22.77
N GLN A 797 -8.89 8.70 23.86
CA GLN A 797 -9.64 7.89 24.82
C GLN A 797 -10.91 7.36 24.12
N SER A 798 -11.15 6.05 24.24
CA SER A 798 -12.25 5.38 23.55
C SER A 798 -13.57 5.45 24.31
N TYR A 799 -14.63 5.71 23.55
CA TYR A 799 -16.01 5.72 24.00
C TYR A 799 -16.90 4.87 23.08
N ALA A 800 -17.96 4.31 23.65
CA ALA A 800 -19.08 3.72 22.92
C ALA A 800 -20.30 4.63 23.05
N ALA A 801 -21.09 4.74 21.98
CA ALA A 801 -22.40 5.38 22.05
C ALA A 801 -23.44 4.35 22.58
N ALA A 802 -24.26 4.75 23.56
CA ALA A 802 -25.38 3.95 24.05
C ALA A 802 -26.54 3.90 23.01
N GLU A 803 -27.78 3.56 23.41
CA GLU A 803 -28.98 3.72 22.54
C GLU A 803 -29.32 5.21 22.31
N GLY A 804 -28.36 6.00 21.83
CA GLY A 804 -28.42 7.45 21.64
C GLY A 804 -27.03 8.11 21.65
N PRO A 805 -26.96 9.46 21.68
CA PRO A 805 -25.70 10.21 21.63
C PRO A 805 -24.86 10.18 22.91
N GLU A 806 -25.27 9.41 23.93
CA GLU A 806 -24.55 9.33 25.19
C GLU A 806 -23.29 8.48 25.05
N LEU A 807 -22.15 9.04 25.45
CA LEU A 807 -20.84 8.40 25.36
C LEU A 807 -20.43 7.75 26.69
N ILE A 808 -20.12 6.46 26.64
CA ILE A 808 -19.64 5.66 27.77
C ILE A 808 -18.18 5.30 27.51
N GLU A 809 -17.30 5.59 28.46
CA GLU A 809 -15.88 5.24 28.36
C GLU A 809 -15.70 3.73 28.40
N VAL A 810 -14.86 3.19 27.51
CA VAL A 810 -14.62 1.74 27.41
C VAL A 810 -13.14 1.44 27.17
N ASP A 811 -12.71 0.21 27.49
CA ASP A 811 -11.37 -0.26 27.11
C ASP A 811 -11.38 -0.70 25.64
N PRO A 812 -10.66 -0.02 24.74
CA PRO A 812 -10.67 -0.35 23.31
C PRO A 812 -10.08 -1.72 22.95
N ASN A 813 -9.35 -2.34 23.89
CA ASN A 813 -8.80 -3.68 23.69
C ASN A 813 -9.84 -4.76 23.99
N VAL A 814 -10.85 -4.44 24.80
CA VAL A 814 -11.90 -5.36 25.25
C VAL A 814 -13.20 -5.09 24.51
N ASP A 815 -13.64 -3.84 24.51
CA ASP A 815 -14.90 -3.37 23.94
C ASP A 815 -14.65 -2.58 22.64
N ARG A 816 -15.62 -2.63 21.71
CA ARG A 816 -15.54 -1.94 20.41
C ARG A 816 -15.93 -0.45 20.53
N GLY A 817 -15.10 0.34 21.23
CA GLY A 817 -15.29 1.79 21.39
C GLY A 817 -14.63 2.61 20.29
N PHE A 818 -15.43 3.12 19.35
CA PHE A 818 -14.94 3.88 18.18
C PHE A 818 -15.08 5.40 18.30
N PHE A 819 -15.70 5.93 19.35
CA PHE A 819 -15.95 7.36 19.50
C PHE A 819 -14.89 8.02 20.38
N THR A 820 -14.52 9.24 20.01
CA THR A 820 -13.70 10.11 20.86
C THR A 820 -14.54 10.68 22.01
N SER A 821 -13.93 11.48 22.90
CA SER A 821 -14.67 12.16 23.96
C SER A 821 -15.47 13.39 23.52
N TYR A 822 -15.43 13.75 22.23
CA TYR A 822 -16.02 15.00 21.76
C TYR A 822 -17.55 14.99 21.89
N GLN A 823 -18.09 16.05 22.47
CA GLN A 823 -19.53 16.34 22.45
C GLN A 823 -19.74 17.76 21.93
N HIS A 824 -20.54 17.88 20.88
CA HIS A 824 -20.82 19.17 20.28
C HIS A 824 -21.66 20.05 21.22
N PRO A 825 -21.31 21.33 21.43
CA PRO A 825 -21.98 22.19 22.41
C PRO A 825 -23.48 22.39 22.15
N ALA A 826 -23.90 22.47 20.88
CA ALA A 826 -25.28 22.76 20.50
C ALA A 826 -26.11 21.53 20.09
N SER A 827 -25.50 20.35 19.91
CA SER A 827 -26.22 19.14 19.46
C SER A 827 -25.51 17.89 19.93
N ARG A 828 -26.12 17.14 20.85
CA ARG A 828 -25.48 15.92 21.35
C ARG A 828 -25.29 14.84 20.28
N GLU A 829 -26.04 14.90 19.18
CA GLU A 829 -26.00 13.92 18.09
C GLU A 829 -24.76 14.03 17.19
N LYS A 830 -24.09 15.19 17.19
CA LYS A 830 -22.86 15.39 16.40
C LYS A 830 -21.66 14.82 17.15
N LEU A 831 -21.25 13.61 16.76
CA LEU A 831 -20.16 12.85 17.39
C LEU A 831 -18.98 12.68 16.43
N ILE A 832 -17.84 12.28 16.99
CA ILE A 832 -16.60 12.04 16.22
C ILE A 832 -16.06 10.65 16.54
N SER A 833 -15.84 9.85 15.50
CA SER A 833 -15.23 8.51 15.61
C SER A 833 -13.80 8.47 15.06
N PHE A 834 -13.04 7.41 15.37
CA PHE A 834 -11.66 7.26 14.92
C PHE A 834 -11.28 5.82 14.56
N TYR A 835 -10.33 5.67 13.62
CA TYR A 835 -10.06 4.42 12.90
C TYR A 835 -8.57 4.21 12.59
N GLY A 836 -8.21 3.01 12.15
CA GLY A 836 -6.87 2.68 11.68
C GLY A 836 -5.82 2.80 12.77
N ASP A 837 -4.66 3.39 12.43
CA ASP A 837 -3.58 3.60 13.40
C ASP A 837 -3.94 4.61 14.51
N ASN A 838 -5.04 5.35 14.39
CA ASN A 838 -5.56 6.13 15.51
C ASN A 838 -6.24 5.28 16.58
N HIS A 839 -6.55 4.01 16.30
CA HIS A 839 -7.22 3.10 17.22
C HIS A 839 -6.24 2.02 17.73
N PRO A 840 -6.05 1.88 19.06
CA PRO A 840 -4.98 1.03 19.62
C PRO A 840 -5.10 -0.45 19.22
N ARG A 841 -6.32 -0.99 19.13
CA ARG A 841 -6.58 -2.38 18.67
C ARG A 841 -6.20 -2.64 17.21
N TYR A 842 -6.29 -1.62 16.35
CA TYR A 842 -6.17 -1.76 14.89
C TYR A 842 -4.87 -1.17 14.33
N ALA A 843 -4.03 -0.57 15.18
CA ALA A 843 -2.78 0.04 14.77
C ALA A 843 -1.73 -0.98 14.30
N GLY A 844 -0.97 -0.61 13.28
CA GLY A 844 0.30 -1.25 12.91
C GLY A 844 0.30 -2.09 11.63
N ASN A 845 -0.84 -2.38 11.00
CA ASN A 845 -0.85 -2.97 9.66
C ASN A 845 -2.08 -2.57 8.82
N VAL A 846 -1.94 -2.67 7.49
CA VAL A 846 -2.96 -2.27 6.51
C VAL A 846 -4.29 -2.98 6.73
N VAL A 847 -4.27 -4.30 6.94
CA VAL A 847 -5.49 -5.11 7.04
C VAL A 847 -6.26 -4.81 8.33
N LYS A 848 -5.56 -4.59 9.45
CA LYS A 848 -6.17 -4.14 10.70
C LYS A 848 -6.79 -2.75 10.56
N ALA A 849 -6.14 -1.85 9.83
CA ALA A 849 -6.71 -0.55 9.55
C ALA A 849 -8.00 -0.65 8.72
N MET A 850 -8.05 -1.53 7.71
CA MET A 850 -9.28 -1.82 6.96
C MET A 850 -10.35 -2.49 7.84
N ALA A 851 -9.96 -3.41 8.72
CA ALA A 851 -10.86 -4.07 9.67
C ALA A 851 -11.50 -3.07 10.65
N SER A 852 -10.78 -2.03 11.07
CA SER A 852 -11.36 -0.97 11.91
C SER A 852 -12.54 -0.27 11.24
N ALA A 853 -12.51 -0.09 9.92
CA ALA A 853 -13.59 0.51 9.17
C ALA A 853 -14.80 -0.44 9.09
N ARG A 854 -14.57 -1.73 8.76
CA ARG A 854 -15.60 -2.79 8.76
C ARG A 854 -16.29 -2.90 10.13
N ASP A 855 -15.50 -2.89 11.20
CA ASP A 855 -16.01 -3.06 12.55
C ASP A 855 -16.65 -1.79 13.13
N GLY A 856 -16.21 -0.61 12.69
CA GLY A 856 -16.62 0.67 13.25
C GLY A 856 -17.76 1.39 12.50
N PHE A 857 -17.95 1.15 11.20
CA PHE A 857 -19.05 1.79 10.46
C PHE A 857 -20.45 1.48 11.01
N PRO A 858 -20.77 0.27 11.54
CA PRO A 858 -22.11 -0.01 12.05
C PRO A 858 -22.45 0.85 13.26
N HIS A 859 -21.44 1.22 14.07
CA HIS A 859 -21.62 2.11 15.21
C HIS A 859 -21.99 3.54 14.78
N VAL A 860 -21.44 4.02 13.66
CA VAL A 860 -21.82 5.31 13.07
C VAL A 860 -23.23 5.23 12.48
N ALA A 861 -23.53 4.17 11.72
CA ALA A 861 -24.86 3.99 11.14
C ALA A 861 -25.96 3.92 12.21
N ALA A 862 -25.68 3.29 13.35
CA ALA A 862 -26.60 3.17 14.48
C ALA A 862 -27.01 4.52 15.08
N LEU A 863 -26.16 5.56 15.03
CA LEU A 863 -26.49 6.91 15.52
C LEU A 863 -27.72 7.48 14.81
N PHE A 864 -27.89 7.16 13.53
CA PHE A 864 -28.94 7.70 12.68
C PHE A 864 -30.09 6.73 12.46
N ALA A 865 -30.10 5.56 13.12
CA ALA A 865 -31.07 4.51 12.86
C ALA A 865 -32.54 4.99 13.01
N ARG A 866 -32.82 5.84 14.01
CA ARG A 866 -34.18 6.40 14.22
C ARG A 866 -34.60 7.31 13.06
N ASP A 867 -33.75 8.24 12.66
CA ASP A 867 -34.01 9.16 11.53
C ASP A 867 -34.27 8.36 10.24
N LEU A 868 -33.44 7.35 9.99
CA LEU A 868 -33.49 6.52 8.79
C LEU A 868 -34.72 5.60 8.74
N MET A 869 -35.26 5.20 9.90
CA MET A 869 -36.54 4.47 9.98
C MET A 869 -37.72 5.35 9.58
N SER A 870 -37.67 6.65 9.88
CA SER A 870 -38.71 7.63 9.53
C SER A 870 -38.51 8.31 8.16
N LEU A 871 -37.46 7.95 7.42
CA LEU A 871 -37.09 8.60 6.15
C LEU A 871 -38.19 8.44 5.08
N GLU A 872 -38.61 9.55 4.47
CA GLU A 872 -39.53 9.53 3.33
C GLU A 872 -38.82 8.99 2.06
N ARG A 873 -39.37 7.92 1.48
CA ARG A 873 -38.76 7.18 0.35
C ARG A 873 -39.45 7.42 -0.99
N SER A 874 -40.25 8.47 -1.13
CA SER A 874 -40.82 8.88 -2.41
C SER A 874 -39.71 9.28 -3.40
N PRO A 875 -39.89 9.07 -4.72
CA PRO A 875 -38.93 9.52 -5.73
C PRO A 875 -38.64 11.02 -5.66
N GLU A 876 -39.63 11.83 -5.32
CA GLU A 876 -39.52 13.28 -5.15
C GLU A 876 -38.63 13.64 -3.95
N ALA A 877 -38.84 13.01 -2.79
CA ALA A 877 -38.00 13.21 -1.62
C ALA A 877 -36.56 12.75 -1.86
N GLN A 878 -36.35 11.65 -2.59
CA GLN A 878 -35.00 11.20 -2.98
C GLN A 878 -34.31 12.24 -3.88
N SER A 879 -35.02 12.75 -4.88
CA SER A 879 -34.45 13.75 -5.80
C SER A 879 -34.04 15.04 -5.07
N GLN A 880 -34.79 15.45 -4.05
CA GLN A 880 -34.41 16.59 -3.19
C GLN A 880 -33.15 16.32 -2.36
N ARG A 881 -32.98 15.10 -1.83
CA ARG A 881 -31.75 14.72 -1.13
C ARG A 881 -30.54 14.73 -2.06
N ASP A 882 -30.70 14.16 -3.25
CA ASP A 882 -29.64 14.12 -4.26
C ASP A 882 -29.26 15.53 -4.76
N GLU A 883 -30.20 16.48 -4.83
CA GLU A 883 -29.92 17.89 -5.13
C GLU A 883 -29.12 18.55 -4.00
N ARG A 884 -29.54 18.41 -2.74
CA ARG A 884 -28.80 18.95 -1.58
C ARG A 884 -27.37 18.44 -1.51
N TRP A 885 -27.17 17.15 -1.84
CA TRP A 885 -25.84 16.58 -1.94
C TRP A 885 -25.00 17.27 -3.04
N ARG A 886 -25.58 17.48 -4.24
CA ARG A 886 -24.89 18.18 -5.33
C ARG A 886 -24.58 19.64 -4.97
N GLU A 887 -25.47 20.34 -4.30
CA GLU A 887 -25.24 21.70 -3.80
C GLU A 887 -24.09 21.75 -2.79
N LEU A 888 -24.03 20.81 -1.84
CA LEU A 888 -22.92 20.69 -0.89
C LEU A 888 -21.60 20.44 -1.62
N VAL A 889 -21.57 19.50 -2.57
CA VAL A 889 -20.35 19.19 -3.35
C VAL A 889 -19.89 20.40 -4.16
N ALA A 890 -20.80 21.09 -4.84
CA ALA A 890 -20.46 22.29 -5.63
C ALA A 890 -19.89 23.41 -4.77
N MET A 891 -20.44 23.62 -3.57
CA MET A 891 -19.91 24.57 -2.59
C MET A 891 -18.51 24.16 -2.12
N LEU A 892 -18.30 22.88 -1.81
CA LEU A 892 -16.99 22.37 -1.38
C LEU A 892 -15.94 22.44 -2.49
N ASP A 893 -16.32 22.18 -3.75
CA ASP A 893 -15.42 22.31 -4.91
C ASP A 893 -14.92 23.76 -5.05
N ASP A 894 -15.79 24.76 -4.84
CA ASP A 894 -15.39 26.17 -4.83
C ASP A 894 -14.53 26.55 -3.61
N ALA A 895 -14.84 25.96 -2.47
CA ALA A 895 -14.29 26.32 -1.18
C ALA A 895 -12.93 25.67 -0.86
N LEU A 896 -12.68 24.46 -1.36
CA LEU A 896 -11.52 23.64 -1.02
C LEU A 896 -10.53 23.44 -2.17
N VAL A 897 -10.92 23.66 -3.43
CA VAL A 897 -10.00 23.56 -4.58
C VAL A 897 -9.32 24.90 -4.82
N ALA A 898 -8.07 25.02 -4.40
CA ALA A 898 -7.29 26.24 -4.59
C ALA A 898 -6.95 26.49 -6.07
N ARG A 899 -7.02 27.75 -6.49
CA ARG A 899 -6.68 28.19 -7.84
C ARG A 899 -5.80 29.43 -7.80
N VAL A 900 -4.86 29.53 -8.73
CA VAL A 900 -4.05 30.74 -8.88
C VAL A 900 -4.96 31.90 -9.29
N HIS A 901 -4.87 33.01 -8.56
CA HIS A 901 -5.57 34.25 -8.89
C HIS A 901 -4.68 35.15 -9.76
N GLU A 902 -3.45 35.38 -9.30
CA GLU A 902 -2.45 36.20 -10.00
C GLU A 902 -1.03 35.85 -9.55
N VAL A 903 -0.05 36.19 -10.38
CA VAL A 903 1.39 36.04 -10.10
C VAL A 903 2.08 37.38 -10.37
N ASN A 904 2.64 37.98 -9.32
CA ASN A 904 3.24 39.31 -9.37
C ASN A 904 4.75 39.20 -9.16
N ARG A 905 5.57 39.73 -10.08
CA ARG A 905 7.02 39.84 -9.87
C ARG A 905 7.33 41.06 -9.02
N LEU A 906 7.83 40.83 -7.80
CA LEU A 906 8.12 41.90 -6.83
C LEU A 906 9.55 42.43 -7.00
N THR A 907 10.52 41.53 -7.25
CA THR A 907 11.93 41.87 -7.51
C THR A 907 12.48 40.93 -8.60
N PRO A 908 13.74 41.09 -9.05
CA PRO A 908 14.34 40.15 -9.99
C PRO A 908 14.36 38.68 -9.53
N THR A 909 14.25 38.41 -8.23
CA THR A 909 14.30 37.06 -7.65
C THR A 909 13.13 36.73 -6.73
N ILE A 910 12.15 37.62 -6.57
CA ILE A 910 11.00 37.42 -5.68
C ILE A 910 9.71 37.56 -6.46
N VAL A 911 8.82 36.59 -6.29
CA VAL A 911 7.47 36.58 -6.84
C VAL A 911 6.44 36.42 -5.73
N GLU A 912 5.29 37.04 -5.89
CA GLU A 912 4.08 36.83 -5.09
C GLU A 912 3.11 36.01 -5.91
N VAL A 913 2.64 34.90 -5.36
CA VAL A 913 1.56 34.09 -5.93
C VAL A 913 0.35 34.30 -5.04
N VAL A 914 -0.69 34.92 -5.60
CA VAL A 914 -1.98 35.05 -4.93
C VAL A 914 -2.86 33.91 -5.41
N VAL A 915 -3.41 33.16 -4.47
CA VAL A 915 -4.31 32.03 -4.72
C VAL A 915 -5.68 32.33 -4.14
N ARG A 916 -6.73 31.92 -4.85
CA ARG A 916 -8.07 31.82 -4.28
C ARG A 916 -8.18 30.48 -3.57
N ALA A 917 -8.24 30.51 -2.24
CA ALA A 917 -8.36 29.36 -1.36
C ALA A 917 -9.21 29.76 -0.13
N PRO A 918 -10.55 29.81 -0.25
CA PRO A 918 -11.43 30.47 0.73
C PRO A 918 -11.24 30.02 2.18
N TYR A 919 -11.31 28.72 2.46
CA TYR A 919 -11.15 28.20 3.83
C TYR A 919 -9.72 28.40 4.36
N ALA A 920 -8.70 28.14 3.54
CA ALA A 920 -7.31 28.35 3.92
C ALA A 920 -7.01 29.83 4.25
N ALA A 921 -7.55 30.77 3.45
CA ALA A 921 -7.40 32.19 3.67
C ALA A 921 -8.13 32.67 4.94
N ARG A 922 -9.32 32.11 5.22
CA ARG A 922 -10.10 32.48 6.41
C ARG A 922 -9.41 32.09 7.71
N GLN A 923 -8.81 30.90 7.72
CA GLN A 923 -8.16 30.31 8.90
C GLN A 923 -6.74 30.83 9.14
N PHE A 924 -6.17 31.60 8.21
CA PHE A 924 -4.82 32.14 8.37
C PHE A 924 -4.72 33.14 9.52
N GLU A 925 -3.65 32.97 10.31
CA GLU A 925 -3.15 33.93 11.27
C GLU A 925 -1.66 34.25 11.02
N PRO A 926 -1.19 35.48 11.30
CA PRO A 926 0.19 35.89 11.04
C PRO A 926 1.23 34.96 11.68
N GLY A 927 2.23 34.57 10.89
CA GLY A 927 3.30 33.63 11.29
C GLY A 927 3.05 32.17 10.89
N GLN A 928 1.89 31.84 10.35
CA GLN A 928 1.59 30.49 9.87
C GLN A 928 2.10 30.23 8.44
N PHE A 929 2.25 28.94 8.12
CA PHE A 929 2.83 28.45 6.87
C PHE A 929 1.84 27.62 6.07
N PHE A 930 2.03 27.61 4.76
CA PHE A 930 1.33 26.80 3.78
C PHE A 930 2.33 25.98 2.98
N ARG A 931 1.86 24.90 2.36
CA ARG A 931 2.61 24.13 1.38
C ARG A 931 1.97 24.30 0.01
N LEU A 932 2.71 24.89 -0.93
CA LEU A 932 2.28 25.12 -2.31
C LEU A 932 2.88 24.06 -3.26
N GLN A 933 2.06 23.51 -4.16
CA GLN A 933 2.46 22.57 -5.21
C GLN A 933 1.54 22.70 -6.44
N ASN A 934 2.04 22.31 -7.63
CA ASN A 934 1.20 22.00 -8.78
C ASN A 934 0.85 20.49 -8.84
N PHE A 935 -0.06 20.15 -9.74
CA PHE A 935 -0.45 18.76 -10.03
C PHE A 935 0.47 18.16 -11.11
N GLU A 936 0.97 16.95 -10.88
CA GLU A 936 1.80 16.24 -11.85
C GLU A 936 1.00 15.95 -13.12
N SER A 937 -0.28 15.62 -12.99
CA SER A 937 -1.20 15.38 -14.12
C SER A 937 -1.37 16.57 -15.07
N TYR A 938 -1.09 17.79 -14.60
CA TYR A 938 -1.19 19.02 -15.40
C TYR A 938 0.18 19.68 -15.67
N ALA A 939 1.27 19.11 -15.14
CA ALA A 939 2.60 19.66 -15.32
C ALA A 939 3.05 19.55 -16.78
N LYS A 940 3.63 20.63 -17.30
CA LYS A 940 4.20 20.64 -18.64
C LYS A 940 5.42 19.71 -18.71
N GLU A 941 5.59 19.07 -19.84
CA GLU A 941 6.78 18.29 -20.17
C GLU A 941 7.59 19.03 -21.23
N ILE A 942 8.87 19.27 -20.97
CA ILE A 942 9.80 19.96 -21.88
C ILE A 942 11.07 19.12 -21.95
N ASP A 943 11.49 18.75 -23.18
CA ASP A 943 12.68 17.93 -23.44
C ASP A 943 12.76 16.66 -22.57
N GLY A 944 11.61 16.00 -22.37
CA GLY A 944 11.49 14.80 -21.55
C GLY A 944 11.57 15.04 -20.04
N THR A 945 11.60 16.30 -19.58
CA THR A 945 11.54 16.67 -18.16
C THR A 945 10.15 17.16 -17.79
N ARG A 946 9.56 16.59 -16.74
CA ARG A 946 8.26 17.01 -16.21
C ARG A 946 8.45 18.12 -15.18
N LEU A 947 7.82 19.26 -15.41
CA LEU A 947 7.91 20.46 -14.56
C LEU A 947 6.96 20.38 -13.36
N GLY A 948 7.05 19.28 -12.60
CA GLY A 948 6.36 19.11 -11.33
C GLY A 948 7.10 19.83 -10.20
N MET A 949 6.35 20.48 -9.32
CA MET A 949 6.87 21.16 -8.14
C MET A 949 6.93 20.21 -6.95
N GLU A 950 8.02 20.30 -6.19
CA GLU A 950 8.07 19.78 -4.83
C GLU A 950 7.16 20.59 -3.90
N GLY A 951 6.92 20.07 -2.70
CA GLY A 951 6.20 20.78 -1.65
C GLY A 951 6.98 21.93 -1.10
N ILE A 952 6.66 23.15 -1.49
CA ILE A 952 7.36 24.33 -0.99
C ILE A 952 6.62 24.86 0.25
N ALA A 953 7.28 24.83 1.39
CA ALA A 953 6.80 25.51 2.59
C ALA A 953 6.99 27.02 2.42
N LEU A 954 5.89 27.76 2.47
CA LEU A 954 5.83 29.20 2.25
C LEU A 954 5.03 29.83 3.39
N THR A 955 5.52 30.96 3.91
CA THR A 955 4.76 31.72 4.89
C THR A 955 3.60 32.45 4.21
N GLY A 956 2.44 32.47 4.87
CA GLY A 956 1.33 33.33 4.43
C GLY A 956 1.73 34.80 4.57
N ALA A 957 1.59 35.57 3.49
CA ALA A 957 2.01 36.96 3.46
C ALA A 957 0.85 37.88 3.88
N TRP A 958 -0.34 37.68 3.31
CA TRP A 958 -1.60 38.33 3.72
C TRP A 958 -2.79 37.53 3.21
N THR A 959 -3.98 37.85 3.73
CA THR A 959 -5.26 37.27 3.26
C THR A 959 -6.35 38.32 3.10
N ASP A 960 -7.19 38.15 2.09
CA ASP A 960 -8.50 38.79 1.97
C ASP A 960 -9.55 37.71 2.28
N LYS A 961 -10.12 37.77 3.49
CA LYS A 961 -11.04 36.72 3.97
C LYS A 961 -12.39 36.73 3.25
N GLU A 962 -12.84 37.89 2.75
CA GLU A 962 -14.13 38.00 2.05
C GLU A 962 -14.04 37.45 0.62
N ARG A 963 -12.96 37.79 -0.09
CA ARG A 963 -12.72 37.29 -1.45
C ARG A 963 -12.09 35.89 -1.47
N GLY A 964 -11.64 35.40 -0.32
CA GLY A 964 -10.98 34.10 -0.17
C GLY A 964 -9.59 34.07 -0.80
N LEU A 965 -8.85 35.18 -0.77
CA LEU A 965 -7.52 35.30 -1.35
C LEU A 965 -6.44 35.11 -0.29
N LEU A 966 -5.39 34.37 -0.65
CA LEU A 966 -4.19 34.15 0.14
C LEU A 966 -2.97 34.51 -0.71
N SER A 967 -2.07 35.33 -0.17
CA SER A 967 -0.80 35.66 -0.80
C SER A 967 0.35 34.85 -0.21
N LEU A 968 1.20 34.33 -1.09
CA LEU A 968 2.42 33.62 -0.77
C LEU A 968 3.60 34.32 -1.48
N ILE A 969 4.64 34.67 -0.74
CA ILE A 969 5.84 35.31 -1.31
C ILE A 969 6.97 34.28 -1.38
N ILE A 970 7.60 34.18 -2.55
CA ILE A 970 8.56 33.14 -2.90
C ILE A 970 9.87 33.78 -3.37
N LEU A 971 10.99 33.28 -2.83
CA LEU A 971 12.33 33.56 -3.32
C LEU A 971 12.80 32.47 -4.31
N GLU A 972 13.19 32.89 -5.51
CA GLU A 972 13.58 32.02 -6.63
C GLU A 972 15.00 31.44 -6.47
N MET A 973 15.17 30.54 -5.51
CA MET A 973 16.47 29.88 -5.25
C MET A 973 16.66 28.54 -5.95
N GLY A 974 15.58 27.77 -6.18
CA GLY A 974 15.66 26.39 -6.69
C GLY A 974 14.68 26.13 -7.84
N GLY A 975 14.66 24.89 -8.34
CA GLY A 975 13.80 24.49 -9.46
C GLY A 975 12.31 24.74 -9.17
N SER A 976 11.80 24.17 -8.09
CA SER A 976 10.40 24.31 -7.70
C SER A 976 9.98 25.77 -7.44
N SER A 977 10.82 26.58 -6.77
CA SER A 977 10.46 27.99 -6.49
C SER A 977 10.50 28.88 -7.72
N ARG A 978 11.36 28.58 -8.72
CA ARG A 978 11.34 29.26 -10.03
C ARG A 978 10.10 28.91 -10.84
N LEU A 979 9.60 27.68 -10.72
CA LEU A 979 8.35 27.27 -11.39
C LEU A 979 7.13 28.07 -10.92
N CYS A 980 7.12 28.60 -9.70
CA CYS A 980 6.02 29.45 -9.20
C CYS A 980 5.73 30.65 -10.11
N ALA A 981 6.77 31.23 -10.74
CA ALA A 981 6.61 32.36 -11.65
C ALA A 981 5.89 32.02 -12.97
N HIS A 982 5.77 30.73 -13.28
CA HIS A 982 5.15 30.22 -14.51
C HIS A 982 3.71 29.70 -14.31
N LEU A 983 3.20 29.71 -13.08
CA LEU A 983 1.81 29.40 -12.77
C LEU A 983 0.87 30.40 -13.46
N GLN A 984 -0.28 29.92 -13.94
CA GLN A 984 -1.23 30.74 -14.70
C GLN A 984 -2.50 31.04 -13.89
N PRO A 985 -3.10 32.25 -14.00
CA PRO A 985 -4.42 32.52 -13.44
C PRO A 985 -5.45 31.45 -13.82
N GLY A 986 -6.22 30.97 -12.84
CA GLY A 986 -7.20 29.90 -12.99
C GLY A 986 -6.64 28.47 -12.86
N GLU A 987 -5.32 28.30 -12.93
CA GLU A 987 -4.66 27.00 -12.78
C GLU A 987 -4.93 26.41 -11.38
N PRO A 988 -5.41 25.16 -11.29
CA PRO A 988 -5.59 24.50 -10.00
C PRO A 988 -4.24 24.16 -9.38
N VAL A 989 -4.10 24.47 -8.09
CA VAL A 989 -2.89 24.22 -7.31
C VAL A 989 -3.26 23.60 -5.97
N VAL A 990 -2.29 22.98 -5.30
CA VAL A 990 -2.46 22.50 -3.93
C VAL A 990 -1.91 23.54 -2.97
N VAL A 991 -2.74 23.94 -2.00
CA VAL A 991 -2.37 24.87 -0.93
C VAL A 991 -2.76 24.25 0.40
N MET A 992 -1.86 23.45 0.96
CA MET A 992 -2.11 22.78 2.24
C MET A 992 -1.73 23.70 3.40
N GLY A 993 -2.71 24.03 4.24
CA GLY A 993 -2.53 24.84 5.45
C GLY A 993 -3.79 25.60 5.86
N PRO A 994 -3.70 26.47 6.88
CA PRO A 994 -2.47 26.85 7.57
C PRO A 994 -1.87 25.73 8.45
N THR A 995 -0.58 25.86 8.70
CA THR A 995 0.22 25.01 9.60
C THR A 995 1.12 25.88 10.48
N GLY A 996 1.60 25.30 11.58
CA GLY A 996 2.42 26.01 12.55
C GLY A 996 1.60 26.84 13.53
N THR A 997 2.25 27.26 14.60
CA THR A 997 1.66 28.10 15.64
C THR A 997 1.68 29.56 15.17
N PRO A 998 0.54 30.28 15.24
CA PRO A 998 0.50 31.72 15.02
C PRO A 998 1.51 32.46 15.91
N THR A 999 1.95 33.64 15.45
CA THR A 999 2.81 34.51 16.27
C THR A 999 1.99 35.05 17.43
N GLU A 1000 2.56 35.06 18.63
CA GLU A 1000 1.96 35.75 19.77
C GLU A 1000 1.96 37.27 19.52
N ILE A 1001 0.78 37.89 19.50
CA ILE A 1001 0.61 39.33 19.26
C ILE A 1001 0.18 40.02 20.57
N PRO A 1002 1.09 40.73 21.27
CA PRO A 1002 0.74 41.50 22.47
C PRO A 1002 -0.21 42.67 22.17
N ARG A 1003 -0.66 43.37 23.22
CA ARG A 1003 -1.51 44.58 23.13
C ARG A 1003 -0.83 45.77 23.82
N ASP A 1004 -0.92 46.94 23.20
CA ASP A 1004 -0.48 48.23 23.78
C ASP A 1004 1.00 48.28 24.25
N GLU A 1005 1.86 47.44 23.67
CA GLU A 1005 3.29 47.36 24.00
C GLU A 1005 4.20 47.94 22.89
N PRO A 1006 5.39 48.49 23.22
CA PRO A 1006 6.40 48.80 22.22
C PRO A 1006 7.05 47.51 21.71
N VAL A 1007 7.10 47.32 20.39
CA VAL A 1007 7.62 46.09 19.76
C VAL A 1007 8.61 46.43 18.67
N VAL A 1008 9.72 45.69 18.64
CA VAL A 1008 10.72 45.75 17.58
C VAL A 1008 10.57 44.53 16.68
N LEU A 1009 10.46 44.77 15.37
CA LEU A 1009 10.53 43.73 14.35
C LEU A 1009 11.84 43.87 13.58
N ALA A 1010 12.52 42.76 13.30
CA ALA A 1010 13.77 42.74 12.54
C ALA A 1010 13.72 41.66 11.45
N GLY A 1011 13.66 42.08 10.18
CA GLY A 1011 13.54 41.21 9.02
C GLY A 1011 14.67 41.40 8.02
N GLY A 1012 15.37 40.31 7.66
CA GLY A 1012 16.36 40.29 6.59
C GLY A 1012 15.84 39.62 5.32
N GLY A 1013 15.93 40.29 4.16
CA GLY A 1013 15.57 39.75 2.86
C GLY A 1013 14.14 39.20 2.82
N LEU A 1014 13.99 37.90 2.54
CA LEU A 1014 12.71 37.20 2.54
C LEU A 1014 12.02 37.21 3.92
N GLY A 1015 12.75 37.36 5.02
CA GLY A 1015 12.17 37.46 6.36
C GLY A 1015 11.17 38.60 6.49
N ASN A 1016 11.32 39.67 5.70
CA ASN A 1016 10.36 40.78 5.67
C ASN A 1016 8.95 40.35 5.18
N ALA A 1017 8.86 39.29 4.37
CA ALA A 1017 7.60 38.78 3.84
C ALA A 1017 6.64 38.25 4.93
N VAL A 1018 7.21 37.78 6.03
CA VAL A 1018 6.44 37.28 7.19
C VAL A 1018 6.02 38.44 8.09
N LEU A 1019 6.91 39.42 8.24
CA LEU A 1019 6.82 40.40 9.30
C LEU A 1019 5.82 41.53 9.03
N PHE A 1020 5.45 41.83 7.77
CA PHE A 1020 4.51 42.93 7.54
C PHE A 1020 3.07 42.58 7.97
N SER A 1021 2.64 41.31 7.87
CA SER A 1021 1.34 40.89 8.43
C SER A 1021 1.36 40.87 9.95
N ILE A 1022 2.48 40.48 10.55
CA ILE A 1022 2.70 40.57 12.00
C ILE A 1022 2.69 42.05 12.46
N ALA A 1023 3.40 42.93 11.75
CA ALA A 1023 3.43 44.36 12.03
C ALA A 1023 2.02 44.97 11.99
N ARG A 1024 1.23 44.58 10.99
CA ARG A 1024 -0.17 45.03 10.86
C ARG A 1024 -1.00 44.59 12.07
N ALA A 1025 -0.92 43.31 12.44
CA ALA A 1025 -1.64 42.78 13.59
C ALA A 1025 -1.22 43.45 14.91
N LEU A 1026 0.09 43.69 15.11
CA LEU A 1026 0.62 44.43 16.25
C LEU A 1026 0.05 45.85 16.31
N LYS A 1027 0.07 46.57 15.18
CA LYS A 1027 -0.46 47.94 15.10
C LYS A 1027 -1.97 48.00 15.35
N GLU A 1028 -2.73 47.03 14.83
CA GLU A 1028 -4.17 46.88 15.10
C GLU A 1028 -4.46 46.57 16.58
N ASN A 1029 -3.51 45.93 17.29
CA ASN A 1029 -3.55 45.70 18.74
C ASN A 1029 -3.00 46.86 19.59
N GLY A 1030 -2.76 48.04 19.00
CA GLY A 1030 -2.30 49.23 19.72
C GLY A 1030 -0.80 49.27 20.01
N CYS A 1031 -0.01 48.29 19.54
CA CYS A 1031 1.43 48.26 19.80
C CYS A 1031 2.19 49.35 19.04
N HIS A 1032 3.24 49.90 19.66
CA HIS A 1032 4.16 50.83 19.01
C HIS A 1032 5.27 50.06 18.27
N VAL A 1033 5.06 49.83 16.97
CA VAL A 1033 5.97 49.03 16.13
C VAL A 1033 7.11 49.84 15.52
N VAL A 1034 8.35 49.48 15.87
CA VAL A 1034 9.59 49.90 15.20
C VAL A 1034 10.10 48.73 14.35
N TYR A 1035 10.36 48.96 13.08
CA TYR A 1035 10.67 47.90 12.12
C TYR A 1035 12.04 48.11 11.48
N PHE A 1036 12.95 47.17 11.68
CA PHE A 1036 14.22 47.10 10.97
C PHE A 1036 14.07 46.22 9.72
N ALA A 1037 14.09 46.85 8.55
CA ALA A 1037 13.89 46.19 7.26
C ALA A 1037 15.22 46.10 6.52
N GLY A 1038 15.88 44.94 6.65
CA GLY A 1038 17.18 44.67 6.06
C GLY A 1038 17.08 44.00 4.69
N TYR A 1039 17.87 44.49 3.74
CA TYR A 1039 17.97 43.96 2.38
C TYR A 1039 19.43 43.89 1.93
N LYS A 1040 19.74 43.07 0.92
CA LYS A 1040 21.11 43.01 0.37
C LYS A 1040 21.42 44.26 -0.46
N LYS A 1041 20.47 44.68 -1.30
CA LYS A 1041 20.53 45.89 -2.14
C LYS A 1041 19.18 46.61 -2.15
N GLN A 1042 19.18 47.88 -2.55
CA GLN A 1042 17.97 48.70 -2.70
C GLN A 1042 16.91 48.07 -3.62
N GLN A 1043 17.32 47.40 -4.69
CA GLN A 1043 16.42 46.74 -5.66
C GLN A 1043 15.68 45.52 -5.08
N ASP A 1044 16.09 45.02 -3.92
CA ASP A 1044 15.50 43.85 -3.27
C ASP A 1044 14.32 44.24 -2.36
N VAL A 1045 14.02 45.53 -2.22
CA VAL A 1045 12.89 46.02 -1.42
C VAL A 1045 11.57 45.65 -2.09
N PHE A 1046 10.68 45.02 -1.32
CA PHE A 1046 9.32 44.71 -1.75
C PHE A 1046 8.31 45.10 -0.66
N LYS A 1047 7.04 45.26 -1.05
CA LYS A 1047 5.92 45.57 -0.13
C LYS A 1047 6.20 46.76 0.81
N ARG A 1048 6.87 47.78 0.27
CA ARG A 1048 7.28 48.97 1.02
C ARG A 1048 6.09 49.73 1.60
N ASP A 1049 5.03 49.87 0.81
CA ASP A 1049 3.84 50.62 1.20
C ASP A 1049 3.12 49.91 2.38
N GLU A 1050 3.07 48.58 2.35
CA GLU A 1050 2.52 47.75 3.43
C GLU A 1050 3.36 47.83 4.71
N ILE A 1051 4.69 47.79 4.60
CA ILE A 1051 5.59 47.94 5.75
C ILE A 1051 5.43 49.32 6.39
N GLU A 1052 5.42 50.39 5.60
CA GLU A 1052 5.24 51.76 6.10
C GLU A 1052 3.84 51.91 6.74
N ALA A 1053 2.78 51.42 6.10
CA ALA A 1053 1.42 51.49 6.65
C ALA A 1053 1.27 50.73 7.97
N ALA A 1054 1.97 49.61 8.15
CA ALA A 1054 1.86 48.73 9.31
C ALA A 1054 2.75 49.14 10.51
N THR A 1055 3.53 50.22 10.42
CA THR A 1055 4.54 50.57 11.42
C THR A 1055 4.43 52.02 11.89
N HIS A 1056 5.12 52.35 12.99
CA HIS A 1056 5.31 53.73 13.44
C HIS A 1056 6.60 54.32 12.90
N GLN A 1057 7.66 53.51 12.88
CA GLN A 1057 8.98 53.86 12.35
C GLN A 1057 9.59 52.67 11.63
N VAL A 1058 10.26 52.92 10.50
CA VAL A 1058 11.06 51.94 9.78
C VAL A 1058 12.50 52.40 9.68
N ILE A 1059 13.42 51.47 9.93
CA ILE A 1059 14.85 51.62 9.71
C ILE A 1059 15.22 50.72 8.54
N TRP A 1060 15.47 51.33 7.39
CA TRP A 1060 15.82 50.64 6.16
C TRP A 1060 17.33 50.37 6.12
N SER A 1061 17.72 49.11 6.13
CA SER A 1061 19.13 48.70 6.09
C SER A 1061 19.46 48.03 4.77
N VAL A 1062 20.58 48.41 4.15
CA VAL A 1062 21.13 47.71 2.99
C VAL A 1062 22.58 47.28 3.23
N ASP A 1063 22.89 46.03 2.93
CA ASP A 1063 24.25 45.49 3.10
C ASP A 1063 25.26 46.18 2.15
N ALA A 1064 24.84 46.50 0.93
CA ALA A 1064 25.67 47.15 -0.07
C ALA A 1064 24.87 47.94 -1.12
N GLY A 1065 25.54 48.91 -1.75
CA GLY A 1065 24.96 49.76 -2.80
C GLY A 1065 24.27 51.00 -2.25
N ASP A 1066 23.31 51.53 -3.01
CA ASP A 1066 22.61 52.76 -2.66
C ASP A 1066 21.65 52.56 -1.47
N LEU A 1067 21.57 53.58 -0.61
CA LEU A 1067 20.63 53.59 0.50
C LEU A 1067 19.18 53.68 0.02
N ILE A 1068 18.27 53.03 0.76
CA ILE A 1068 16.83 53.18 0.56
C ILE A 1068 16.40 54.53 1.15
N ALA A 1069 16.07 55.50 0.30
CA ALA A 1069 15.62 56.82 0.76
C ALA A 1069 14.32 56.72 1.58
N PRO A 1070 14.24 57.27 2.80
CA PRO A 1070 13.01 57.27 3.60
C PRO A 1070 11.93 58.13 2.94
N ARG A 1071 10.66 57.70 3.02
CA ARG A 1071 9.50 58.48 2.53
C ARG A 1071 8.78 59.24 3.64
N ARG A 1072 8.99 58.83 4.90
CA ARG A 1072 8.37 59.42 6.08
C ARG A 1072 9.43 60.11 6.95
N PRO A 1073 9.16 61.26 7.59
CA PRO A 1073 10.16 62.01 8.34
C PRO A 1073 10.80 61.26 9.50
N GLN A 1074 10.09 60.29 10.08
CA GLN A 1074 10.57 59.49 11.19
C GLN A 1074 11.42 58.28 10.78
N ASP A 1075 11.36 57.88 9.50
CA ASP A 1075 12.08 56.70 9.01
C ASP A 1075 13.56 57.02 8.75
N LEU A 1076 14.42 56.02 8.92
CA LEU A 1076 15.88 56.16 8.79
C LEU A 1076 16.44 55.17 7.77
N SER A 1077 17.64 55.46 7.25
CA SER A 1077 18.40 54.57 6.38
C SER A 1077 19.77 54.26 6.98
N PHE A 1078 20.23 53.03 6.80
CA PHE A 1078 21.51 52.56 7.31
C PHE A 1078 22.26 51.74 6.26
N ALA A 1079 23.58 51.93 6.16
CA ALA A 1079 24.47 51.14 5.32
C ALA A 1079 25.19 50.11 6.19
N GLY A 1080 24.83 48.84 6.02
CA GLY A 1080 25.30 47.72 6.82
C GLY A 1080 24.20 46.69 7.04
N ASN A 1081 24.52 45.63 7.77
CA ASN A 1081 23.55 44.57 8.04
C ASN A 1081 22.55 45.00 9.12
N ILE A 1082 21.43 44.26 9.20
CA ILE A 1082 20.34 44.56 10.12
C ILE A 1082 20.76 44.58 11.61
N VAL A 1083 21.71 43.75 12.01
CA VAL A 1083 22.18 43.67 13.40
C VAL A 1083 23.00 44.91 13.77
N GLN A 1084 23.68 45.53 12.81
CA GLN A 1084 24.39 46.80 13.01
C GLN A 1084 23.45 48.00 13.02
N ALA A 1085 22.30 47.89 12.34
CA ALA A 1085 21.29 48.94 12.31
C ALA A 1085 20.49 49.03 13.62
N MET A 1086 20.24 47.89 14.27
CA MET A 1086 19.60 47.75 15.59
C MET A 1086 20.52 48.22 16.72
#